data_AF-A0A452YHQ7-F1
#
_entry.id   AF-A0A452YHQ7-F1
#
_cell.length_a   1.000
_cell.length_b   1.000
_cell.length_c   1.000
_cell.angle_alpha   90.00
_cell.angle_beta   90.00
_cell.angle_gamma   90.00
#
_symmetry.space_group_name_H-M   'P 1'
#
loop_
_entity.id
_entity.type
_entity.pdbx_description
1 polymer ?
#
loop_
_entity_poly.entity_id
_entity_poly.type
_entity_poly.pdbx_seq_one_letter_code
_entity_poly.pdbx_strand_id
1 'polypeptide(L)'
;MEGFEKDDYETVAEAVIKDHILVHLQNDNHAKFNLLIFMLQKLYALVDQTTSPDNPDALQFQEALLPGHLITVFLKDRIQDWLQKSKRLIMEEITKNKSFELNNSLEIRKFLSKYTTSVGRAIETLIKVGRANSQSMLDLPQREGMTIQAERLNFHRYISHFRSVHRGSSFAKMRTTTVRKLLPESWGFLCPVHTPDGEPCGLLNHMTSICRISSCYNSEGAIKDFQKIKDKLLVELVRGGMIPLLPKMEHTGPPEVLHVHLDGCIVGSIASAKIEEVVNYLRRLKLLAHPATPEDLEVGYVPLSLGGAYPGLYLFTSPARFVRPVKNLVSLPDGETRIELIGPFEQAFMEIRCPDGGDGGRKKEFPATHEEIHPTAILSVVANLTPWSDHNQSPRNMYQCQMAKQTMGFCGQALKYRTDVKAFHLQTPQSPIVRTATYKKYHMDEFPSGTNAIVAVLSYTGYDMEDAMILNKSAVDRGMFRGDIFQTECIDLSAKRTENVPEIFAKSPLSRDTDNVIDSDGLPRVGETVVPYEQYYSIYNTLTGAIRPVRLKGTEPAAIDYVALNGTNSKGSLQKVNIRLRRKRNPIIGDKFSSRHGQKGVCSQLWPDIDMPFSANTGMRPDLIINPHAFPSRMTIAMLIESIAAK
;
A
#
# COMPACT_ATOMS: atom_id res chain seq x y z
N MET A 1 16.54 20.59 27.02
CA MET A 1 15.20 20.06 27.29
C MET A 1 14.30 21.24 27.62
N GLU A 2 13.35 21.59 26.76
CA GLU A 2 12.40 22.67 27.06
C GLU A 2 11.54 22.26 28.26
N GLY A 3 11.47 23.14 29.28
CA GLY A 3 10.64 22.90 30.47
C GLY A 3 11.39 22.56 31.75
N PHE A 4 12.65 22.12 31.67
CA PHE A 4 13.50 21.78 32.82
C PHE A 4 14.52 22.87 33.19
N GLU A 5 14.30 24.09 32.73
CA GLU A 5 15.25 25.21 32.89
C GLU A 5 15.47 25.62 34.36
N LYS A 6 14.56 25.23 35.25
CA LYS A 6 14.57 25.55 36.69
C LYS A 6 14.62 24.31 37.58
N ASP A 7 14.70 23.13 36.98
CA ASP A 7 14.68 21.86 37.71
C ASP A 7 16.11 21.43 38.08
N ASP A 8 16.23 20.66 39.15
CA ASP A 8 17.51 20.13 39.63
C ASP A 8 18.14 19.16 38.62
N TYR A 9 19.48 19.11 38.60
CA TYR A 9 20.22 18.26 37.66
C TYR A 9 19.85 16.77 37.76
N GLU A 10 19.47 16.30 38.95
CA GLU A 10 19.01 14.93 39.16
C GLU A 10 17.70 14.66 38.41
N THR A 11 16.71 15.56 38.55
CA THR A 11 15.44 15.50 37.82
C THR A 11 15.66 15.52 36.31
N VAL A 12 16.60 16.34 35.83
CA VAL A 12 16.97 16.38 34.41
C VAL A 12 17.58 15.05 33.97
N ALA A 13 18.48 14.47 34.76
CA ALA A 13 19.12 13.20 34.45
C ALA A 13 18.12 12.04 34.40
N GLU A 14 17.18 11.97 35.36
CA GLU A 14 16.10 11.00 35.35
C GLU A 14 15.22 11.14 34.10
N ALA A 15 14.90 12.38 33.70
CA ALA A 15 14.15 12.64 32.47
C ALA A 15 14.91 12.18 31.22
N VAL A 16 16.25 12.39 31.15
CA VAL A 16 17.06 11.86 30.04
C VAL A 16 16.96 10.35 29.94
N ILE A 17 17.17 9.65 31.07
CA ILE A 17 17.16 8.18 31.11
C ILE A 17 15.79 7.66 30.68
N LYS A 18 14.71 8.30 31.16
CA LYS A 18 13.34 7.93 30.86
C LYS A 18 12.96 8.14 29.40
N ASP A 19 13.21 9.33 28.87
CA ASP A 19 12.64 9.80 27.59
C ASP A 19 13.55 9.55 26.37
N HIS A 20 14.84 9.25 26.58
CA HIS A 20 15.80 9.07 25.48
C HIS A 20 16.51 7.70 25.48
N ILE A 21 16.65 7.02 26.61
CA ILE A 21 17.39 5.76 26.69
C ILE A 21 16.41 4.59 26.79
N LEU A 22 16.41 3.71 25.77
CA LEU A 22 15.65 2.45 25.73
C LEU A 22 14.18 2.64 26.16
N VAL A 23 13.51 3.58 25.50
CA VAL A 23 12.19 4.11 25.88
C VAL A 23 11.06 3.06 25.91
N HIS A 24 11.24 1.94 25.20
CA HIS A 24 10.28 0.83 25.19
C HIS A 24 10.18 0.12 26.55
N LEU A 25 11.19 0.26 27.41
CA LEU A 25 11.22 -0.27 28.79
C LEU A 25 10.63 0.71 29.82
N GLN A 26 10.09 1.84 29.36
CA GLN A 26 9.41 2.84 30.20
C GLN A 26 10.29 3.29 31.38
N ASN A 27 9.81 3.11 32.62
CA ASN A 27 10.46 3.57 33.85
C ASN A 27 11.29 2.48 34.55
N ASP A 28 11.45 1.28 33.95
CA ASP A 28 12.22 0.21 34.58
C ASP A 28 13.72 0.35 34.29
N ASN A 29 14.42 1.03 35.19
CA ASN A 29 15.87 1.24 35.09
C ASN A 29 16.66 -0.06 35.20
N HIS A 30 16.16 -1.08 35.92
CA HIS A 30 16.83 -2.38 36.01
C HIS A 30 16.76 -3.14 34.69
N ALA A 31 15.59 -3.14 34.03
CA ALA A 31 15.46 -3.72 32.70
C ALA A 31 16.35 -3.01 31.67
N LYS A 32 16.43 -1.66 31.72
CA LYS A 32 17.34 -0.88 30.86
C LYS A 32 18.80 -1.28 31.08
N PHE A 33 19.22 -1.39 32.34
CA PHE A 33 20.57 -1.79 32.70
C PHE A 33 20.91 -3.19 32.17
N ASN A 34 20.03 -4.17 32.37
CA ASN A 34 20.24 -5.53 31.88
C ASN A 34 20.30 -5.60 30.34
N LEU A 35 19.45 -4.83 29.66
CA LEU A 35 19.48 -4.76 28.20
C LEU A 35 20.79 -4.13 27.68
N LEU A 36 21.33 -3.10 28.35
CA LEU A 36 22.62 -2.52 28.00
C LEU A 36 23.77 -3.52 28.14
N ILE A 37 23.78 -4.34 29.21
CA ILE A 37 24.76 -5.42 29.38
C ILE A 37 24.67 -6.41 28.22
N PHE A 38 23.45 -6.83 27.86
CA PHE A 38 23.24 -7.75 26.74
C PHE A 38 23.69 -7.15 25.40
N MET A 39 23.41 -5.87 25.15
CA MET A 39 23.88 -5.18 23.94
C MET A 39 25.41 -5.13 23.88
N LEU A 40 26.08 -4.93 25.02
CA LEU A 40 27.54 -4.96 25.11
C LEU A 40 28.10 -6.37 24.85
N GLN A 41 27.47 -7.41 25.39
CA GLN A 41 27.83 -8.80 25.10
C GLN A 41 27.67 -9.15 23.61
N LYS A 42 26.54 -8.76 23.00
CA LYS A 42 26.30 -8.94 21.56
C LYS A 42 27.32 -8.17 20.71
N LEU A 43 27.72 -6.98 21.15
CA LEU A 43 28.77 -6.20 20.48
C LEU A 43 30.12 -6.92 20.55
N TYR A 44 30.53 -7.42 21.72
CA TYR A 44 31.77 -8.19 21.83
C TYR A 44 31.73 -9.47 21.00
N ALA A 45 30.60 -10.20 21.02
CA ALA A 45 30.43 -11.40 20.19
C ALA A 45 30.58 -11.12 18.69
N LEU A 46 30.11 -9.96 18.21
CA LEU A 46 30.30 -9.50 16.83
C LEU A 46 31.76 -9.15 16.53
N VAL A 47 32.44 -8.44 17.45
CA VAL A 47 33.87 -8.10 17.30
C VAL A 47 34.74 -9.34 17.28
N ASP A 48 34.42 -10.32 18.12
CA ASP A 48 35.10 -11.63 18.21
C ASP A 48 34.73 -12.57 17.04
N GLN A 49 33.86 -12.13 16.11
CA GLN A 49 33.39 -12.90 14.94
C GLN A 49 32.68 -14.21 15.29
N THR A 50 32.22 -14.35 16.54
CA THR A 50 31.38 -15.47 16.96
C THR A 50 29.95 -15.35 16.41
N THR A 51 29.53 -14.12 16.09
CA THR A 51 28.22 -13.75 15.55
C THR A 51 28.37 -12.95 14.26
N SER A 52 27.50 -13.19 13.28
CA SER A 52 27.42 -12.43 12.02
C SER A 52 26.66 -11.10 12.19
N PRO A 53 26.99 -10.05 11.42
CA PRO A 53 26.21 -8.81 11.42
C PRO A 53 24.79 -9.04 10.89
N ASP A 54 23.80 -8.46 11.57
CA ASP A 54 22.40 -8.48 11.14
C ASP A 54 22.22 -7.60 9.88
N ASN A 55 21.47 -8.09 8.88
CA ASN A 55 21.24 -7.36 7.64
C ASN A 55 19.96 -6.47 7.74
N PRO A 56 20.08 -5.13 7.79
CA PRO A 56 18.92 -4.24 7.90
C PRO A 56 18.02 -4.23 6.65
N ASP A 57 18.51 -4.77 5.52
CA ASP A 57 17.72 -4.92 4.29
C ASP A 57 16.92 -6.23 4.23
N ALA A 58 17.21 -7.20 5.11
CA ALA A 58 16.40 -8.41 5.25
C ALA A 58 15.08 -8.09 5.95
N LEU A 59 13.99 -8.69 5.46
CA LEU A 59 12.64 -8.48 6.02
C LEU A 59 12.54 -8.96 7.48
N GLN A 60 13.39 -9.92 7.87
CA GLN A 60 13.54 -10.40 9.25
C GLN A 60 13.73 -9.27 10.28
N PHE A 61 14.42 -8.18 9.91
CA PHE A 61 14.73 -7.07 10.80
C PHE A 61 13.91 -5.81 10.47
N GLN A 62 12.76 -5.98 9.82
CA GLN A 62 11.91 -4.89 9.37
C GLN A 62 10.47 -5.06 9.83
N GLU A 63 9.80 -3.93 10.03
CA GLU A 63 8.38 -3.85 10.35
C GLU A 63 7.67 -2.86 9.42
N ALA A 64 6.33 -2.83 9.49
CA ALA A 64 5.51 -2.00 8.61
C ALA A 64 4.94 -0.79 9.37
N LEU A 65 5.46 0.41 9.12
CA LEU A 65 4.86 1.62 9.65
C LEU A 65 3.45 1.85 9.06
N LEU A 66 2.42 1.72 9.91
CA LEU A 66 1.04 1.90 9.50
C LEU A 66 0.63 3.38 9.46
N PRO A 67 -0.28 3.78 8.54
CA PRO A 67 -0.76 5.17 8.46
C PRO A 67 -1.37 5.67 9.77
N GLY A 68 -2.07 4.81 10.52
CA GLY A 68 -2.64 5.16 11.82
C GLY A 68 -1.57 5.51 12.85
N HIS A 69 -0.45 4.78 12.88
CA HIS A 69 0.69 5.08 13.75
C HIS A 69 1.31 6.41 13.36
N LEU A 70 1.59 6.62 12.07
CA LEU A 70 2.17 7.87 11.58
C LEU A 70 1.30 9.09 11.92
N ILE A 71 -0.02 9.01 11.66
CA ILE A 71 -0.95 10.10 11.98
C ILE A 71 -0.99 10.36 13.49
N THR A 72 -0.96 9.31 14.31
CA THR A 72 -0.99 9.45 15.78
C THR A 72 0.27 10.13 16.31
N VAL A 73 1.45 9.69 15.87
CA VAL A 73 2.73 10.31 16.28
C VAL A 73 2.80 11.75 15.79
N PHE A 74 2.41 12.01 14.54
CA PHE A 74 2.38 13.37 14.01
C PHE A 74 1.37 14.26 14.76
N LEU A 75 0.19 13.74 15.10
CA LEU A 75 -0.80 14.47 15.89
C LEU A 75 -0.25 14.81 17.28
N LYS A 76 0.39 13.85 17.97
CA LYS A 76 1.05 14.08 19.26
C LYS A 76 2.06 15.22 19.15
N ASP A 77 2.93 15.20 18.16
CA ASP A 77 3.93 16.23 17.91
C ASP A 77 3.30 17.61 17.62
N ARG A 78 2.23 17.66 16.81
CA ARG A 78 1.51 18.92 16.54
C ARG A 78 0.80 19.48 17.79
N ILE A 79 0.28 18.61 18.66
CA ILE A 79 -0.33 19.03 19.94
C ILE A 79 0.74 19.56 20.89
N GLN A 80 1.90 18.90 20.97
CA GLN A 80 3.03 19.35 21.79
C GLN A 80 3.54 20.72 21.34
N ASP A 81 3.76 20.91 20.02
CA ASP A 81 4.09 22.20 19.43
C ASP A 81 3.05 23.28 19.79
N TRP A 82 1.76 22.91 19.74
CA TRP A 82 0.66 23.82 20.07
C TRP A 82 0.69 24.20 21.56
N LEU A 83 0.95 23.26 22.46
CA LEU A 83 1.08 23.52 23.90
C LEU A 83 2.28 24.43 24.20
N GLN A 84 3.45 24.15 23.63
CA GLN A 84 4.67 24.95 23.83
C GLN A 84 4.48 26.38 23.30
N LYS A 85 3.92 26.54 22.10
CA LYS A 85 3.60 27.86 21.54
C LYS A 85 2.58 28.61 22.38
N SER A 86 1.54 27.92 22.86
CA SER A 86 0.51 28.51 23.73
C SER A 86 1.12 29.00 25.05
N LYS A 87 1.96 28.18 25.70
CA LYS A 87 2.70 28.56 26.91
C LYS A 87 3.54 29.81 26.66
N ARG A 88 4.35 29.84 25.58
CA ARG A 88 5.20 30.97 25.24
C ARG A 88 4.39 32.25 25.01
N LEU A 89 3.30 32.18 24.22
CA LEU A 89 2.43 33.32 23.96
C LEU A 89 1.78 33.87 25.24
N ILE A 90 1.34 32.99 26.15
CA ILE A 90 0.80 33.39 27.45
C ILE A 90 1.88 34.09 28.29
N MET A 91 3.10 33.55 28.35
CA MET A 91 4.20 34.17 29.09
C MET A 91 4.58 35.55 28.51
N GLU A 92 4.56 35.69 27.18
CA GLU A 92 4.79 36.98 26.51
C GLU A 92 3.66 37.99 26.79
N GLU A 93 2.41 37.55 26.88
CA GLU A 93 1.29 38.43 27.19
C GLU A 93 1.30 38.89 28.65
N ILE A 94 1.61 38.00 29.60
CA ILE A 94 1.73 38.34 31.03
C ILE A 94 2.84 39.38 31.25
N THR A 95 3.94 39.29 30.51
CA THR A 95 5.05 40.25 30.63
C THR A 95 4.72 41.61 30.01
N LYS A 96 3.92 41.64 28.94
CA LYS A 96 3.49 42.88 28.27
C LYS A 96 2.30 43.57 28.94
N ASN A 97 1.33 42.79 29.41
CA ASN A 97 0.06 43.29 29.91
C ASN A 97 -0.19 42.82 31.35
N LYS A 98 0.00 43.73 32.30
CA LYS A 98 -0.22 43.47 33.74
C LYS A 98 -1.68 43.18 34.11
N SER A 99 -2.64 43.48 33.24
CA SER A 99 -4.07 43.22 33.47
C SER A 99 -4.51 41.80 33.07
N PHE A 100 -3.64 41.04 32.40
CA PHE A 100 -3.95 39.68 31.97
C PHE A 100 -3.85 38.71 33.14
N GLU A 101 -4.99 38.17 33.58
CA GLU A 101 -5.07 37.25 34.71
C GLU A 101 -5.11 35.78 34.27
N LEU A 102 -4.21 34.95 34.80
CA LEU A 102 -4.14 33.52 34.48
C LEU A 102 -5.37 32.72 35.00
N ASN A 103 -6.10 33.27 35.97
CA ASN A 103 -7.26 32.59 36.57
C ASN A 103 -8.54 32.73 35.73
N ASN A 104 -8.56 33.64 34.75
CA ASN A 104 -9.73 33.87 33.91
C ASN A 104 -9.74 32.97 32.67
N SER A 105 -10.42 31.83 32.77
CA SER A 105 -10.53 30.84 31.68
C SER A 105 -11.13 31.40 30.38
N LEU A 106 -12.01 32.40 30.46
CA LEU A 106 -12.70 32.97 29.29
C LEU A 106 -11.77 33.89 28.49
N GLU A 107 -10.92 34.63 29.18
CA GLU A 107 -9.90 35.50 28.58
C GLU A 107 -8.80 34.69 27.91
N ILE A 108 -8.32 33.62 28.57
CA ILE A 108 -7.35 32.67 27.99
C ILE A 108 -7.93 32.01 26.74
N ARG A 109 -9.19 31.55 26.78
CA ARG A 109 -9.83 30.92 25.62
C ARG A 109 -9.93 31.88 24.44
N LYS A 110 -10.33 33.14 24.68
CA LYS A 110 -10.38 34.18 23.65
C LYS A 110 -9.00 34.46 23.07
N PHE A 111 -7.99 34.63 23.92
CA PHE A 111 -6.61 34.85 23.52
C PHE A 111 -6.06 33.70 22.66
N LEU A 112 -6.15 32.47 23.14
CA LEU A 112 -5.65 31.29 22.41
C LEU A 112 -6.40 31.07 21.09
N SER A 113 -7.71 31.31 21.06
CA SER A 113 -8.49 31.18 19.81
C SER A 113 -8.09 32.18 18.73
N LYS A 114 -7.54 33.34 19.13
CA LYS A 114 -7.09 34.40 18.22
C LYS A 114 -5.69 34.14 17.67
N TYR A 115 -4.79 33.61 18.50
CA TYR A 115 -3.35 33.57 18.19
C TYR A 115 -2.80 32.17 17.90
N THR A 116 -3.54 31.09 18.17
CA THR A 116 -3.06 29.73 17.91
C THR A 116 -3.57 29.18 16.58
N THR A 117 -2.70 28.42 15.89
CA THR A 117 -3.05 27.74 14.65
C THR A 117 -3.75 26.41 14.94
N SER A 118 -4.76 26.08 14.15
CA SER A 118 -5.50 24.82 14.30
C SER A 118 -4.64 23.62 13.91
N VAL A 119 -4.50 22.67 14.84
CA VAL A 119 -3.86 21.36 14.62
C VAL A 119 -4.51 20.61 13.46
N GLY A 120 -5.83 20.75 13.28
CA GLY A 120 -6.56 20.11 12.18
C GLY A 120 -6.05 20.51 10.80
N ARG A 121 -5.67 21.78 10.61
CA ARG A 121 -5.12 22.26 9.32
C ARG A 121 -3.76 21.64 9.01
N ALA A 122 -2.96 21.33 10.03
CA ALA A 122 -1.68 20.65 9.86
C ALA A 122 -1.88 19.20 9.38
N ILE A 123 -2.83 18.47 9.98
CA ILE A 123 -3.20 17.12 9.53
C ILE A 123 -3.76 17.14 8.11
N GLU A 124 -4.63 18.10 7.81
CA GLU A 124 -5.19 18.27 6.46
C GLU A 124 -4.09 18.53 5.42
N THR A 125 -3.08 19.32 5.77
CA THR A 125 -1.92 19.60 4.90
C THR A 125 -1.07 18.34 4.71
N LEU A 126 -0.83 17.55 5.76
CA LEU A 126 -0.14 16.27 5.66
C LEU A 126 -0.88 15.34 4.69
N ILE A 127 -2.20 15.23 4.80
CA ILE A 127 -2.98 14.34 3.93
C ILE A 127 -2.98 14.82 2.48
N LYS A 128 -3.16 16.14 2.26
CA LYS A 128 -3.25 16.74 0.92
C LYS A 128 -1.92 16.77 0.17
N VAL A 129 -0.83 17.11 0.86
CA VAL A 129 0.49 17.37 0.24
C VAL A 129 1.47 16.23 0.48
N GLY A 130 1.23 15.38 1.48
CA GLY A 130 2.13 14.28 1.85
C GLY A 130 3.40 14.72 2.58
N ARG A 131 3.39 15.92 3.19
CA ARG A 131 4.52 16.49 3.92
C ARG A 131 4.32 16.45 5.44
N ALA A 132 5.19 15.73 6.14
CA ALA A 132 5.25 15.67 7.60
C ALA A 132 6.26 16.69 8.15
N ASN A 133 5.81 17.93 8.31
CA ASN A 133 6.62 18.99 8.88
C ASN A 133 6.59 18.90 10.41
N SER A 134 7.60 18.24 10.99
CA SER A 134 7.78 18.07 12.43
C SER A 134 9.20 18.50 12.86
N GLN A 135 9.30 19.07 14.07
CA GLN A 135 10.59 19.42 14.67
C GLN A 135 11.38 18.16 15.09
N SER A 136 10.68 17.13 15.58
CA SER A 136 11.29 15.89 16.07
C SER A 136 11.70 14.89 14.98
N MET A 137 11.47 15.22 13.70
CA MET A 137 11.72 14.36 12.53
C MET A 137 11.02 12.98 12.54
N LEU A 138 10.21 12.68 13.57
CA LEU A 138 9.44 11.44 13.73
C LEU A 138 10.27 10.15 13.60
N ASP A 139 11.59 10.22 13.80
CA ASP A 139 12.55 9.13 13.55
C ASP A 139 12.54 8.59 12.09
N LEU A 140 12.03 9.38 11.14
CA LEU A 140 11.94 9.00 9.74
C LEU A 140 13.03 9.71 8.92
N PRO A 141 13.70 8.99 7.99
CA PRO A 141 14.75 9.57 7.14
C PRO A 141 14.19 10.48 6.04
N GLN A 142 12.87 10.59 5.92
CA GLN A 142 12.19 11.40 4.91
C GLN A 142 11.00 12.15 5.52
N ARG A 143 10.65 13.30 4.93
CA ARG A 143 9.49 14.12 5.34
C ARG A 143 8.42 14.25 4.27
N GLU A 144 8.73 13.87 3.04
CA GLU A 144 7.84 13.99 1.88
C GLU A 144 7.39 12.63 1.38
N GLY A 145 6.32 12.60 0.59
CA GLY A 145 5.80 11.36 -0.01
C GLY A 145 5.06 10.46 0.99
N MET A 146 4.55 11.03 2.09
CA MET A 146 3.81 10.27 3.11
C MET A 146 2.41 9.88 2.68
N THR A 147 1.83 10.62 1.73
CA THR A 147 0.53 10.31 1.14
C THR A 147 0.62 10.27 -0.37
N ILE A 148 -0.19 9.39 -0.97
CA ILE A 148 -0.34 9.25 -2.41
C ILE A 148 -1.83 9.26 -2.75
N GLN A 149 -2.16 9.71 -3.95
CA GLN A 149 -3.53 9.62 -4.45
C GLN A 149 -3.86 8.14 -4.72
N ALA A 150 -4.97 7.66 -4.14
CA ALA A 150 -5.49 6.34 -4.47
C ALA A 150 -6.17 6.37 -5.84
N GLU A 151 -5.38 6.18 -6.89
CA GLU A 151 -5.82 6.24 -8.28
C GLU A 151 -6.83 5.13 -8.57
N ARG A 152 -7.91 5.48 -9.27
CA ARG A 152 -8.95 4.54 -9.69
C ARG A 152 -9.02 4.43 -11.20
N LEU A 153 -7.86 4.24 -11.83
CA LEU A 153 -7.78 3.91 -13.26
C LEU A 153 -8.57 2.63 -13.57
N ASN A 154 -8.36 1.61 -12.73
CA ASN A 154 -9.10 0.37 -12.69
C ASN A 154 -8.98 -0.23 -11.28
N PHE A 155 -9.66 -1.35 -11.04
CA PHE A 155 -9.65 -2.00 -9.73
C PHE A 155 -8.27 -2.57 -9.35
N HIS A 156 -7.49 -3.11 -10.30
CA HIS A 156 -6.13 -3.60 -10.05
C HIS A 156 -5.21 -2.51 -9.49
N ARG A 157 -5.27 -1.30 -10.05
CA ARG A 157 -4.51 -0.13 -9.56
C ARG A 157 -4.96 0.24 -8.16
N TYR A 158 -6.28 0.34 -7.95
CA TYR A 158 -6.87 0.75 -6.69
C TYR A 158 -6.49 -0.18 -5.54
N ILE A 159 -6.69 -1.50 -5.70
CA ILE A 159 -6.37 -2.47 -4.64
C ILE A 159 -4.85 -2.55 -4.37
N SER A 160 -4.02 -2.32 -5.38
CA SER A 160 -2.56 -2.37 -5.24
C SER A 160 -2.03 -1.29 -4.28
N HIS A 161 -2.65 -0.11 -4.24
CA HIS A 161 -2.25 0.96 -3.30
C HIS A 161 -2.34 0.52 -1.83
N PHE A 162 -3.32 -0.34 -1.48
CA PHE A 162 -3.52 -0.81 -0.11
C PHE A 162 -2.64 -2.02 0.24
N ARG A 163 -1.97 -2.61 -0.75
CA ARG A 163 -1.05 -3.74 -0.57
C ARG A 163 0.40 -3.35 -0.77
N SER A 164 0.68 -2.14 -1.26
CA SER A 164 2.03 -1.67 -1.49
C SER A 164 2.74 -1.29 -0.21
N VAL A 165 4.03 -1.64 -0.11
CA VAL A 165 4.96 -1.25 0.94
C VAL A 165 6.19 -0.65 0.26
N HIS A 166 6.68 0.47 0.79
CA HIS A 166 7.79 1.21 0.20
C HIS A 166 8.93 1.35 1.23
N ARG A 167 10.18 1.09 0.82
CA ARG A 167 11.37 1.21 1.70
C ARG A 167 11.67 2.65 2.14
N GLY A 168 11.30 3.63 1.33
CA GLY A 168 11.55 5.06 1.57
C GLY A 168 12.28 5.71 0.40
N SER A 169 11.94 6.96 0.08
CA SER A 169 12.54 7.71 -1.04
C SER A 169 14.03 8.00 -0.82
N SER A 170 14.48 8.05 0.43
CA SER A 170 15.91 8.20 0.76
C SER A 170 16.76 7.06 0.18
N PHE A 171 16.21 5.84 0.10
CA PHE A 171 16.88 4.69 -0.50
C PHE A 171 16.87 4.71 -2.04
N ALA A 172 15.94 5.44 -2.67
CA ALA A 172 15.91 5.59 -4.13
C ALA A 172 17.14 6.34 -4.65
N LYS A 173 17.68 7.26 -3.86
CA LYS A 173 18.88 8.05 -4.17
C LYS A 173 20.19 7.28 -3.99
N MET A 174 20.16 6.14 -3.28
CA MET A 174 21.35 5.32 -3.09
C MET A 174 21.74 4.61 -4.38
N ARG A 175 23.04 4.58 -4.68
CA ARG A 175 23.59 3.89 -5.86
C ARG A 175 23.74 2.37 -5.66
N THR A 176 23.65 1.90 -4.42
CA THR A 176 23.77 0.47 -4.09
C THR A 176 22.50 -0.29 -4.48
N THR A 177 22.67 -1.51 -5.00
CA THR A 177 21.55 -2.36 -5.43
C THR A 177 21.09 -3.33 -4.34
N THR A 178 21.79 -3.41 -3.19
CA THR A 178 21.49 -4.35 -2.10
C THR A 178 20.06 -4.21 -1.60
N VAL A 179 19.62 -2.97 -1.37
CA VAL A 179 18.27 -2.61 -0.92
C VAL A 179 17.15 -2.97 -1.92
N ARG A 180 17.52 -3.25 -3.18
CA ARG A 180 16.59 -3.55 -4.28
C ARG A 180 16.52 -5.05 -4.59
N LYS A 181 17.44 -5.84 -4.03
CA LYS A 181 17.48 -7.28 -4.27
C LYS A 181 16.32 -7.96 -3.55
N LEU A 182 15.69 -8.90 -4.23
CA LEU A 182 14.78 -9.84 -3.60
C LEU A 182 15.60 -10.78 -2.71
N LEU A 183 15.21 -10.91 -1.45
CA LEU A 183 15.87 -11.78 -0.48
C LEU A 183 14.94 -12.93 -0.05
N PRO A 184 15.46 -14.14 0.29
CA PRO A 184 14.65 -15.30 0.64
C PRO A 184 13.72 -15.09 1.85
N GLU A 185 14.11 -14.23 2.80
CA GLU A 185 13.31 -13.89 3.99
C GLU A 185 11.99 -13.19 3.62
N SER A 186 11.88 -12.68 2.39
CA SER A 186 10.64 -12.08 1.86
C SER A 186 9.59 -13.12 1.46
N TRP A 187 9.95 -14.41 1.40
CA TRP A 187 9.07 -15.50 0.97
C TRP A 187 7.74 -15.50 1.75
N GLY A 188 6.63 -15.46 1.02
CA GLY A 188 5.30 -15.46 1.61
C GLY A 188 4.84 -14.12 2.22
N PHE A 189 5.72 -13.12 2.35
CA PHE A 189 5.39 -11.79 2.90
C PHE A 189 5.31 -10.71 1.83
N LEU A 190 6.35 -10.58 1.00
CA LEU A 190 6.38 -9.70 -0.17
C LEU A 190 6.38 -10.51 -1.45
N CYS A 191 5.60 -10.07 -2.43
CA CYS A 191 5.50 -10.76 -3.70
C CYS A 191 6.79 -10.60 -4.53
N PRO A 192 7.40 -11.69 -5.03
CA PRO A 192 8.63 -11.62 -5.80
C PRO A 192 8.43 -11.07 -7.23
N VAL A 193 7.18 -11.02 -7.70
CA VAL A 193 6.83 -10.59 -9.06
C VAL A 193 6.30 -9.16 -9.09
N HIS A 194 5.56 -8.74 -8.06
CA HIS A 194 4.79 -7.51 -8.11
C HIS A 194 5.61 -6.31 -7.60
N THR A 195 6.57 -5.89 -8.41
CA THR A 195 7.35 -4.66 -8.27
C THR A 195 7.29 -3.90 -9.62
N PRO A 196 7.19 -2.56 -9.64
CA PRO A 196 7.28 -1.81 -10.89
C PRO A 196 8.69 -1.90 -11.49
N ASP A 197 8.80 -1.68 -12.79
CA ASP A 197 10.10 -1.47 -13.44
C ASP A 197 10.59 -0.02 -13.25
N GLY A 198 11.81 0.26 -13.71
CA GLY A 198 12.43 1.59 -13.64
C GLY A 198 12.99 1.95 -12.26
N GLU A 199 12.98 3.23 -11.92
CA GLU A 199 13.54 3.76 -10.67
C GLU A 199 12.96 3.12 -9.38
N PRO A 200 11.65 2.83 -9.26
CA PRO A 200 11.11 2.22 -8.04
C PRO A 200 11.29 0.69 -7.95
N CYS A 201 11.97 0.06 -8.93
CA CYS A 201 12.17 -1.40 -8.95
C CYS A 201 12.90 -1.89 -7.69
N GLY A 202 12.27 -2.84 -6.99
CA GLY A 202 12.76 -3.43 -5.74
C GLY A 202 12.53 -2.56 -4.49
N LEU A 203 12.15 -1.29 -4.64
CA LEU A 203 11.85 -0.38 -3.52
C LEU A 203 10.35 -0.30 -3.21
N LEU A 204 9.52 -0.33 -4.26
CA LEU A 204 8.06 -0.42 -4.15
C LEU A 204 7.63 -1.85 -4.37
N ASN A 205 7.37 -2.57 -3.29
CA ASN A 205 6.92 -3.96 -3.35
C ASN A 205 5.47 -4.05 -2.89
N HIS A 206 4.84 -5.20 -3.14
CA HIS A 206 3.47 -5.44 -2.71
C HIS A 206 3.43 -6.70 -1.85
N MET A 207 2.69 -6.64 -0.74
CA MET A 207 2.47 -7.80 0.11
C MET A 207 1.83 -8.94 -0.68
N THR A 208 2.16 -10.18 -0.31
CA THR A 208 1.48 -11.36 -0.83
C THR A 208 0.00 -11.34 -0.48
N SER A 209 -0.82 -12.16 -1.12
CA SER A 209 -2.26 -12.15 -0.88
C SER A 209 -2.67 -12.60 0.53
N ILE A 210 -1.87 -13.45 1.18
CA ILE A 210 -2.17 -14.01 2.50
C ILE A 210 -1.50 -13.25 3.65
N CYS A 211 -0.46 -12.46 3.36
CA CYS A 211 0.25 -11.69 4.37
C CYS A 211 -0.69 -10.67 5.03
N ARG A 212 -0.61 -10.55 6.35
CA ARG A 212 -1.33 -9.61 7.19
C ARG A 212 -0.32 -8.79 7.98
N ILE A 213 -0.76 -7.65 8.48
CA ILE A 213 0.00 -6.86 9.44
C ILE A 213 -0.66 -7.03 10.81
N SER A 214 0.13 -7.32 11.85
CA SER A 214 -0.37 -7.42 13.22
C SER A 214 -1.02 -6.11 13.66
N SER A 215 -2.14 -6.21 14.35
CA SER A 215 -2.97 -5.06 14.74
C SER A 215 -3.08 -4.95 16.26
N CYS A 216 -3.44 -3.76 16.73
CA CYS A 216 -3.79 -3.53 18.13
C CYS A 216 -5.14 -4.15 18.53
N TYR A 217 -5.90 -4.67 17.56
CA TYR A 217 -7.16 -5.37 17.79
C TYR A 217 -6.96 -6.90 17.80
N ASN A 218 -7.70 -7.59 18.65
CA ASN A 218 -7.83 -9.05 18.63
C ASN A 218 -8.79 -9.50 17.51
N SER A 219 -8.95 -10.81 17.34
CA SER A 219 -9.82 -11.41 16.32
C SER A 219 -11.30 -11.02 16.47
N GLU A 220 -11.72 -10.59 17.67
CA GLU A 220 -13.08 -10.11 17.98
C GLU A 220 -13.25 -8.59 17.78
N GLY A 221 -12.17 -7.88 17.41
CA GLY A 221 -12.17 -6.43 17.22
C GLY A 221 -11.99 -5.60 18.50
N ALA A 222 -11.74 -6.23 19.65
CA ALA A 222 -11.40 -5.55 20.90
C ALA A 222 -9.91 -5.16 20.96
N ILE A 223 -9.60 -4.06 21.65
CA ILE A 223 -8.21 -3.60 21.82
C ILE A 223 -7.45 -4.60 22.71
N LYS A 224 -6.28 -5.05 22.24
CA LYS A 224 -5.38 -5.93 22.99
C LYS A 224 -4.78 -5.18 24.17
N ASP A 225 -4.91 -5.76 25.36
CA ASP A 225 -4.16 -5.35 26.53
C ASP A 225 -2.78 -6.02 26.50
N PHE A 226 -1.82 -5.31 25.91
CA PHE A 226 -0.45 -5.81 25.75
C PHE A 226 0.24 -6.08 27.10
N GLN A 227 -0.07 -5.33 28.15
CA GLN A 227 0.54 -5.57 29.47
C GLN A 227 0.02 -6.87 30.06
N LYS A 228 -1.29 -7.09 30.03
CA LYS A 228 -1.90 -8.34 30.49
C LYS A 228 -1.44 -9.54 29.68
N ILE A 229 -1.23 -9.39 28.38
CA ILE A 229 -0.66 -10.43 27.52
C ILE A 229 0.77 -10.77 27.98
N LYS A 230 1.61 -9.76 28.19
CA LYS A 230 2.99 -9.95 28.67
C LYS A 230 3.01 -10.66 30.02
N ASP A 231 2.22 -10.22 30.98
CA ASP A 231 2.18 -10.81 32.32
C ASP A 231 1.76 -12.29 32.28
N LYS A 232 0.75 -12.63 31.46
CA LYS A 232 0.33 -14.02 31.27
C LYS A 232 1.39 -14.86 30.55
N LEU A 233 2.05 -14.31 29.54
CA LEU A 233 3.09 -14.99 28.79
C LEU A 233 4.30 -15.30 29.68
N LEU A 234 4.67 -14.38 30.59
CA LEU A 234 5.69 -14.61 31.61
C LEU A 234 5.37 -15.82 32.49
N VAL A 235 4.12 -15.97 32.94
CA VAL A 235 3.68 -17.14 33.72
C VAL A 235 3.86 -18.43 32.92
N GLU A 236 3.51 -18.43 31.64
CA GLU A 236 3.68 -19.60 30.77
C GLU A 236 5.16 -19.91 30.48
N LEU A 237 6.01 -18.90 30.34
CA LEU A 237 7.45 -19.09 30.18
C LEU A 237 8.09 -19.72 31.42
N VAL A 238 7.72 -19.25 32.62
CA VAL A 238 8.19 -19.84 33.88
C VAL A 238 7.70 -21.28 34.02
N ARG A 239 6.44 -21.57 33.64
CA ARG A 239 5.92 -22.95 33.58
C ARG A 239 6.69 -23.83 32.59
N GLY A 240 7.14 -23.25 31.47
CA GLY A 240 8.02 -23.90 30.50
C GLY A 240 9.45 -24.13 31.00
N GLY A 241 9.81 -23.64 32.19
CA GLY A 241 11.15 -23.83 32.76
C GLY A 241 12.11 -22.66 32.53
N MET A 242 11.60 -21.49 32.15
CA MET A 242 12.37 -20.24 32.19
C MET A 242 12.70 -19.87 33.64
N ILE A 243 13.96 -19.53 33.88
CA ILE A 243 14.42 -18.97 35.14
C ILE A 243 14.27 -17.44 35.03
N PRO A 244 13.43 -16.79 35.85
CA PRO A 244 13.33 -15.34 35.88
C PRO A 244 14.68 -14.69 36.16
N LEU A 245 14.91 -13.54 35.55
CA LEU A 245 16.21 -12.89 35.62
C LEU A 245 16.59 -12.51 37.06
N LEU A 246 17.71 -13.06 37.54
CA LEU A 246 18.51 -12.51 38.63
C LEU A 246 19.78 -11.91 38.00
N PRO A 247 20.34 -10.81 38.52
CA PRO A 247 21.56 -10.23 37.96
C PRO A 247 22.73 -11.19 38.15
N LYS A 248 23.02 -11.99 37.11
CA LYS A 248 24.23 -12.81 37.01
C LYS A 248 24.84 -12.59 35.64
N MET A 249 26.13 -12.25 35.63
CA MET A 249 26.93 -12.26 34.41
C MET A 249 27.34 -13.70 34.12
N GLU A 250 27.05 -14.19 32.92
CA GLU A 250 27.62 -15.46 32.45
C GLU A 250 29.05 -15.26 31.94
N HIS A 251 29.89 -16.28 32.16
CA HIS A 251 31.29 -16.30 31.73
C HIS A 251 31.43 -16.76 30.27
N THR A 252 32.58 -16.49 29.66
CA THR A 252 32.87 -16.82 28.26
C THR A 252 32.92 -18.34 28.01
N GLY A 253 32.03 -18.82 27.14
CA GLY A 253 31.88 -20.22 26.68
C GLY A 253 30.61 -20.36 25.80
N PRO A 254 30.33 -21.51 25.17
CA PRO A 254 29.01 -21.73 24.55
C PRO A 254 27.92 -21.53 25.63
N PRO A 255 26.84 -20.77 25.35
CA PRO A 255 25.89 -20.41 26.39
C PRO A 255 25.24 -21.67 26.98
N GLU A 256 25.44 -21.90 28.28
CA GLU A 256 24.69 -22.94 29.01
C GLU A 256 23.19 -22.58 29.04
N VAL A 257 22.88 -21.28 28.98
CA VAL A 257 21.54 -20.72 28.88
C VAL A 257 21.40 -19.74 27.71
N LEU A 258 20.19 -19.63 27.19
CA LEU A 258 19.81 -18.62 26.21
C LEU A 258 18.92 -17.57 26.87
N HIS A 259 19.14 -16.30 26.52
CA HIS A 259 18.31 -15.20 26.99
C HIS A 259 16.94 -15.21 26.30
N VAL A 260 15.90 -14.94 27.08
CA VAL A 260 14.53 -14.80 26.60
C VAL A 260 14.17 -13.32 26.58
N HIS A 261 13.78 -12.83 25.40
CA HIS A 261 13.32 -11.48 25.17
C HIS A 261 11.81 -11.46 24.94
N LEU A 262 11.13 -10.50 25.55
CA LEU A 262 9.73 -10.19 25.30
C LEU A 262 9.60 -8.72 24.92
N ASP A 263 9.31 -8.45 23.64
CA ASP A 263 9.24 -7.10 23.06
C ASP A 263 10.45 -6.22 23.42
N GLY A 264 11.66 -6.81 23.35
CA GLY A 264 12.91 -6.13 23.67
C GLY A 264 13.24 -6.01 25.17
N CYS A 265 12.43 -6.55 26.07
CA CYS A 265 12.76 -6.69 27.50
C CYS A 265 13.35 -8.07 27.78
N ILE A 266 14.45 -8.16 28.54
CA ILE A 266 15.03 -9.43 28.96
C ILE A 266 14.27 -9.92 30.18
N VAL A 267 13.56 -11.04 30.04
CA VAL A 267 12.66 -11.55 31.09
C VAL A 267 13.26 -12.71 31.89
N GLY A 268 14.25 -13.39 31.34
CA GLY A 268 14.90 -14.52 31.98
C GLY A 268 15.83 -15.27 31.05
N SER A 269 16.21 -16.48 31.46
CA SER A 269 17.01 -17.40 30.66
C SER A 269 16.47 -18.82 30.73
N ILE A 270 16.75 -19.61 29.69
CA ILE A 270 16.38 -21.02 29.58
C ILE A 270 17.63 -21.80 29.21
N ALA A 271 17.84 -22.96 29.83
CA ALA A 271 18.95 -23.84 29.46
C ALA A 271 18.90 -24.23 27.97
N SER A 272 20.03 -24.16 27.27
CA SER A 272 20.12 -24.42 25.83
C SER A 272 19.56 -25.80 25.44
N ALA A 273 19.65 -26.79 26.33
CA ALA A 273 19.11 -28.14 26.11
C ALA A 273 17.57 -28.23 26.15
N LYS A 274 16.87 -27.28 26.77
CA LYS A 274 15.39 -27.30 26.93
C LYS A 274 14.66 -26.34 26.02
N ILE A 275 15.37 -25.46 25.32
CA ILE A 275 14.77 -24.34 24.59
C ILE A 275 13.79 -24.79 23.50
N GLU A 276 14.12 -25.86 22.77
CA GLU A 276 13.26 -26.40 21.70
C GLU A 276 11.94 -26.95 22.25
N GLU A 277 11.96 -27.58 23.44
CA GLU A 277 10.74 -28.04 24.12
C GLU A 277 9.85 -26.85 24.50
N VAL A 278 10.44 -25.75 24.97
CA VAL A 278 9.71 -24.52 25.31
C VAL A 278 9.12 -23.86 24.07
N VAL A 279 9.86 -23.80 22.96
CA VAL A 279 9.37 -23.26 21.69
C VAL A 279 8.17 -24.08 21.18
N ASN A 280 8.28 -25.41 21.22
CA ASN A 280 7.18 -26.30 20.83
C ASN A 280 5.96 -26.17 21.76
N TYR A 281 6.20 -25.99 23.07
CA TYR A 281 5.15 -25.70 24.05
C TYR A 281 4.40 -24.40 23.72
N LEU A 282 5.13 -23.30 23.46
CA LEU A 282 4.54 -22.01 23.10
C LEU A 282 3.73 -22.07 21.80
N ARG A 283 4.27 -22.73 20.75
CA ARG A 283 3.54 -22.94 19.49
C ARG A 283 2.28 -23.77 19.71
N ARG A 284 2.32 -24.81 20.54
CA ARG A 284 1.12 -25.59 20.89
C ARG A 284 0.06 -24.75 21.61
N LEU A 285 0.46 -23.89 22.56
CA LEU A 285 -0.47 -22.97 23.22
C LEU A 285 -1.16 -22.03 22.22
N LYS A 286 -0.40 -21.51 21.24
CA LYS A 286 -0.90 -20.67 20.16
C LYS A 286 -1.92 -21.41 19.28
N LEU A 287 -1.64 -22.67 18.90
CA LEU A 287 -2.58 -23.51 18.15
C LEU A 287 -3.87 -23.81 18.93
N LEU A 288 -3.78 -23.94 20.25
CA LEU A 288 -4.91 -24.14 21.15
C LEU A 288 -5.69 -22.84 21.45
N ALA A 289 -5.29 -21.71 20.84
CA ALA A 289 -5.85 -20.39 21.10
C ALA A 289 -5.89 -20.05 22.61
N HIS A 290 -4.83 -20.42 23.33
CA HIS A 290 -4.76 -20.22 24.77
C HIS A 290 -4.81 -18.71 25.12
N PRO A 291 -5.59 -18.27 26.13
CA PRO A 291 -5.78 -16.85 26.46
C PRO A 291 -4.52 -16.06 26.85
N ALA A 292 -3.39 -16.74 27.02
CA ALA A 292 -2.08 -16.16 27.34
C ALA A 292 -1.24 -15.87 26.08
N THR A 293 -1.49 -16.57 24.97
CA THR A 293 -0.69 -16.52 23.75
C THR A 293 -1.55 -15.99 22.61
N PRO A 294 -1.36 -14.73 22.17
CA PRO A 294 -2.13 -14.20 21.07
C PRO A 294 -1.79 -14.94 19.77
N GLU A 295 -2.75 -15.01 18.84
CA GLU A 295 -2.60 -15.72 17.57
C GLU A 295 -1.44 -15.20 16.71
N ASP A 296 -1.09 -13.92 16.86
CA ASP A 296 -0.03 -13.22 16.13
C ASP A 296 1.27 -13.07 16.95
N LEU A 297 1.43 -13.84 18.03
CA LEU A 297 2.71 -13.99 18.73
C LEU A 297 3.74 -14.60 17.77
N GLU A 298 4.84 -13.88 17.54
CA GLU A 298 5.98 -14.39 16.79
C GLU A 298 6.97 -15.03 17.76
N VAL A 299 7.34 -16.28 17.49
CA VAL A 299 8.21 -17.10 18.35
C VAL A 299 9.56 -17.24 17.65
N GLY A 300 10.38 -16.20 17.75
CA GLY A 300 11.69 -16.08 17.12
C GLY A 300 12.78 -16.82 17.87
N TYR A 301 12.90 -18.13 17.65
CA TYR A 301 14.02 -18.92 18.17
C TYR A 301 15.22 -18.87 17.22
N VAL A 302 16.36 -18.38 17.73
CA VAL A 302 17.65 -18.39 17.02
C VAL A 302 18.54 -19.48 17.63
N PRO A 303 18.86 -20.56 16.88
CA PRO A 303 19.67 -21.65 17.40
C PRO A 303 21.14 -21.28 17.57
N LEU A 304 21.83 -22.01 18.43
CA LEU A 304 23.28 -21.87 18.62
C LEU A 304 24.02 -22.25 17.33
N SER A 305 24.80 -21.32 16.80
CA SER A 305 25.62 -21.53 15.61
C SER A 305 26.91 -20.72 15.69
N LEU A 306 28.00 -21.27 15.15
CA LEU A 306 29.29 -20.58 15.11
C LEU A 306 29.33 -19.65 13.88
N GLY A 307 29.44 -18.34 14.11
CA GLY A 307 29.44 -17.34 13.03
C GLY A 307 28.06 -17.07 12.40
N GLY A 308 26.98 -17.49 13.07
CA GLY A 308 25.60 -17.20 12.66
C GLY A 308 24.98 -16.02 13.42
N ALA A 309 23.65 -15.90 13.39
CA ALA A 309 22.93 -14.87 14.13
C ALA A 309 23.05 -15.07 15.65
N TYR A 310 22.96 -13.97 16.41
CA TYR A 310 23.09 -14.03 17.87
C TYR A 310 21.96 -14.89 18.47
N PRO A 311 22.29 -15.94 19.25
CA PRO A 311 21.31 -16.93 19.69
C PRO A 311 20.41 -16.38 20.81
N GLY A 312 19.18 -16.88 20.87
CA GLY A 312 18.20 -16.44 21.87
C GLY A 312 16.76 -16.80 21.51
N LEU A 313 15.85 -16.56 22.46
CA LEU A 313 14.41 -16.64 22.20
C LEU A 313 13.82 -15.24 22.21
N TYR A 314 13.38 -14.76 21.05
CA TYR A 314 12.81 -13.44 20.84
C TYR A 314 11.31 -13.54 20.60
N LEU A 315 10.52 -13.05 21.55
CA LEU A 315 9.06 -13.06 21.49
C LEU A 315 8.55 -11.66 21.20
N PHE A 316 7.72 -11.54 20.16
CA PHE A 316 7.13 -10.26 19.75
C PHE A 316 5.61 -10.31 19.80
N THR A 317 5.02 -9.38 20.56
CA THR A 317 3.58 -9.17 20.66
C THR A 317 3.14 -7.85 20.05
N SER A 318 4.08 -6.95 19.73
CA SER A 318 3.81 -5.61 19.19
C SER A 318 2.95 -5.60 17.91
N PRO A 319 2.17 -4.55 17.65
CA PRO A 319 1.49 -4.33 16.37
C PRO A 319 2.51 -3.96 15.26
N ALA A 320 2.04 -3.79 14.02
CA ALA A 320 2.85 -3.38 12.85
C ALA A 320 3.87 -4.41 12.32
N ARG A 321 3.79 -5.67 12.73
CA ARG A 321 4.65 -6.76 12.23
C ARG A 321 4.02 -7.48 11.05
N PHE A 322 4.84 -7.97 10.14
CA PHE A 322 4.37 -8.88 9.08
C PHE A 322 4.05 -10.24 9.68
N VAL A 323 2.86 -10.76 9.40
CA VAL A 323 2.47 -12.13 9.77
C VAL A 323 1.82 -12.82 8.59
N ARG A 324 2.01 -14.13 8.45
CA ARG A 324 1.38 -14.93 7.38
C ARG A 324 0.92 -16.28 7.91
N PRO A 325 -0.21 -16.81 7.41
CA PRO A 325 -0.70 -18.12 7.83
C PRO A 325 0.05 -19.27 7.13
N VAL A 326 0.45 -20.28 7.90
CA VAL A 326 1.02 -21.58 7.46
C VAL A 326 0.32 -22.73 8.18
N LYS A 327 0.38 -23.95 7.64
CA LYS A 327 -0.14 -25.15 8.32
C LYS A 327 0.93 -25.69 9.26
N ASN A 328 0.61 -25.88 10.53
CA ASN A 328 1.49 -26.57 11.46
C ASN A 328 1.24 -28.09 11.37
N LEU A 329 2.30 -28.90 11.25
CA LEU A 329 2.21 -30.35 11.07
C LEU A 329 2.05 -31.13 12.38
N VAL A 330 2.15 -30.46 13.53
CA VAL A 330 1.92 -31.09 14.83
C VAL A 330 0.48 -31.60 14.91
N SER A 331 0.33 -32.91 15.10
CA SER A 331 -0.97 -33.55 15.26
C SER A 331 -1.59 -33.17 16.60
N LEU A 332 -2.72 -32.47 16.57
CA LEU A 332 -3.55 -32.22 17.75
C LEU A 332 -4.49 -33.42 18.00
N PRO A 333 -5.00 -33.60 19.24
CA PRO A 333 -5.87 -34.73 19.59
C PRO A 333 -7.11 -34.87 18.69
N ASP A 334 -7.55 -33.76 18.09
CA ASP A 334 -8.76 -33.64 17.29
C ASP A 334 -8.54 -34.05 15.81
N GLY A 335 -7.30 -34.34 15.39
CA GLY A 335 -6.95 -34.70 14.01
C GLY A 335 -6.98 -33.56 12.99
N GLU A 336 -7.42 -32.35 13.37
CA GLU A 336 -7.46 -31.19 12.48
C GLU A 336 -6.11 -30.45 12.39
N THR A 337 -5.62 -30.22 11.17
CA THR A 337 -4.46 -29.36 10.90
C THR A 337 -4.83 -27.90 11.15
N ARG A 338 -4.23 -27.27 12.16
CA ARG A 338 -4.49 -25.86 12.50
C ARG A 338 -3.51 -24.91 11.80
N ILE A 339 -4.04 -23.73 11.45
CA ILE A 339 -3.28 -22.65 10.84
C ILE A 339 -2.54 -21.88 11.93
N GLU A 340 -1.23 -21.69 11.75
CA GLU A 340 -0.39 -20.85 12.60
C GLU A 340 0.02 -19.59 11.83
N LEU A 341 -0.05 -18.42 12.47
CA LEU A 341 0.50 -17.17 11.91
C LEU A 341 1.98 -17.06 12.24
N ILE A 342 2.85 -16.95 11.25
CA ILE A 342 4.29 -16.77 11.48
C ILE A 342 4.79 -15.42 11.00
N GLY A 343 5.81 -14.88 11.65
CA GLY A 343 6.51 -13.66 11.24
C GLY A 343 7.81 -13.93 10.46
N PRO A 344 8.39 -12.88 9.84
CA PRO A 344 9.60 -13.01 9.04
C PRO A 344 10.84 -13.32 9.86
N PHE A 345 10.87 -12.96 11.15
CA PHE A 345 12.04 -13.21 11.99
C PHE A 345 12.18 -14.69 12.35
N GLU A 346 11.07 -15.33 12.72
CA GLU A 346 11.08 -16.78 13.00
C GLU A 346 11.23 -17.61 11.72
N GLN A 347 10.68 -17.17 10.58
CA GLN A 347 10.77 -17.90 9.32
C GLN A 347 12.22 -18.21 8.89
N ALA A 348 13.17 -17.32 9.19
CA ALA A 348 14.57 -17.50 8.83
C ALA A 348 15.20 -18.78 9.41
N PHE A 349 14.64 -19.31 10.50
CA PHE A 349 15.12 -20.51 11.20
C PHE A 349 14.11 -21.66 11.18
N MET A 350 13.06 -21.57 10.35
CA MET A 350 12.01 -22.57 10.26
C MET A 350 12.08 -23.37 8.96
N GLU A 351 11.76 -24.66 9.07
CA GLU A 351 11.60 -25.56 7.93
C GLU A 351 10.12 -25.68 7.54
N ILE A 352 9.76 -25.06 6.41
CA ILE A 352 8.40 -24.99 5.87
C ILE A 352 8.39 -25.65 4.48
N ARG A 353 7.69 -26.78 4.35
CA ARG A 353 7.62 -27.50 3.06
C ARG A 353 6.56 -26.89 2.13
N CYS A 354 6.78 -27.02 0.83
CA CYS A 354 5.77 -26.68 -0.18
C CYS A 354 4.84 -27.88 -0.45
N PRO A 355 3.52 -27.67 -0.67
CA PRO A 355 2.55 -28.71 -0.97
C PRO A 355 2.75 -29.42 -2.32
N ASP A 356 3.63 -28.92 -3.17
CA ASP A 356 3.92 -29.45 -4.51
C ASP A 356 4.73 -30.76 -4.47
N GLY A 357 5.15 -31.21 -3.29
CA GLY A 357 5.83 -32.49 -3.07
C GLY A 357 7.28 -32.50 -3.53
N GLY A 358 7.81 -31.37 -4.01
CA GLY A 358 9.22 -31.22 -4.33
C GLY A 358 10.06 -31.02 -3.06
N ASP A 359 11.23 -31.63 -3.02
CA ASP A 359 12.25 -31.38 -1.98
C ASP A 359 13.02 -30.08 -2.22
N GLY A 360 12.66 -29.30 -3.25
CA GLY A 360 13.33 -28.07 -3.65
C GLY A 360 14.78 -28.27 -4.09
N GLY A 361 15.18 -29.50 -4.49
CA GLY A 361 16.55 -29.84 -4.87
C GLY A 361 17.50 -29.96 -3.66
N ARG A 362 16.97 -30.26 -2.47
CA ARG A 362 17.77 -30.45 -1.26
C ARG A 362 18.69 -31.66 -1.37
N LYS A 363 19.90 -31.54 -0.82
CA LYS A 363 20.86 -32.66 -0.71
C LYS A 363 20.65 -33.53 0.53
N LYS A 364 19.96 -33.03 1.57
CA LYS A 364 19.69 -33.71 2.83
C LYS A 364 18.26 -33.40 3.29
N GLU A 365 17.55 -34.41 3.75
CA GLU A 365 16.22 -34.25 4.33
C GLU A 365 16.33 -33.70 5.75
N PHE A 366 15.68 -32.56 6.00
CA PHE A 366 15.37 -32.08 7.34
C PHE A 366 13.85 -32.14 7.51
N PRO A 367 13.34 -32.67 8.64
CA PRO A 367 11.91 -32.79 8.84
C PRO A 367 11.28 -31.39 8.90
N ALA A 368 10.36 -31.12 7.99
CA ALA A 368 9.59 -29.89 8.02
C ALA A 368 8.64 -29.89 9.22
N THR A 369 8.56 -28.76 9.91
CA THR A 369 7.62 -28.56 11.03
C THR A 369 6.29 -27.97 10.53
N HIS A 370 6.32 -27.29 9.40
CA HIS A 370 5.19 -26.58 8.80
C HIS A 370 5.08 -26.87 7.30
N GLU A 371 3.92 -26.54 6.73
CA GLU A 371 3.62 -26.64 5.31
C GLU A 371 2.91 -25.38 4.82
N GLU A 372 3.19 -24.94 3.60
CA GLU A 372 2.47 -23.83 2.98
C GLU A 372 0.98 -24.17 2.80
N ILE A 373 0.10 -23.18 2.96
CA ILE A 373 -1.35 -23.41 2.76
C ILE A 373 -1.63 -23.76 1.31
N HIS A 374 -0.98 -23.05 0.39
CA HIS A 374 -1.09 -23.20 -1.05
C HIS A 374 0.17 -22.63 -1.71
N PRO A 375 0.71 -23.22 -2.80
CA PRO A 375 1.91 -22.71 -3.48
C PRO A 375 1.79 -21.25 -3.95
N THR A 376 0.58 -20.80 -4.30
CA THR A 376 0.34 -19.41 -4.74
C THR A 376 0.28 -18.37 -3.61
N ALA A 377 0.45 -18.81 -2.36
CA ALA A 377 0.54 -17.95 -1.18
C ALA A 377 1.64 -16.88 -1.30
N ILE A 378 2.71 -17.18 -2.04
CA ILE A 378 3.81 -16.25 -2.29
C ILE A 378 3.46 -15.09 -3.23
N LEU A 379 2.36 -15.17 -3.98
CA LEU A 379 2.01 -14.16 -4.97
C LEU A 379 1.08 -13.08 -4.37
N SER A 380 1.21 -11.86 -4.88
CA SER A 380 0.29 -10.75 -4.58
C SER A 380 -1.10 -11.00 -5.18
N VAL A 381 -2.06 -10.15 -4.84
CA VAL A 381 -3.42 -10.19 -5.43
C VAL A 381 -3.35 -10.14 -6.95
N VAL A 382 -2.62 -9.16 -7.53
CA VAL A 382 -2.54 -8.98 -8.99
C VAL A 382 -1.73 -10.08 -9.66
N ALA A 383 -0.60 -10.49 -9.07
CA ALA A 383 0.24 -11.55 -9.64
C ALA A 383 -0.51 -12.90 -9.72
N ASN A 384 -1.40 -13.16 -8.76
CA ASN A 384 -2.27 -14.35 -8.74
C ASN A 384 -3.34 -14.39 -9.84
N LEU A 385 -3.54 -13.32 -10.60
CA LEU A 385 -4.53 -13.26 -11.67
C LEU A 385 -3.95 -13.61 -13.05
N THR A 386 -2.63 -13.72 -13.16
CA THR A 386 -1.94 -14.15 -14.37
C THR A 386 -2.08 -15.68 -14.52
N PRO A 387 -2.77 -16.18 -15.56
CA PRO A 387 -2.91 -17.62 -15.76
C PRO A 387 -1.56 -18.25 -16.12
N TRP A 388 -1.28 -19.46 -15.60
CA TRP A 388 -0.03 -20.21 -15.83
C TRP A 388 1.23 -19.33 -15.78
N SER A 389 1.35 -18.46 -14.78
CA SER A 389 2.51 -17.58 -14.63
C SER A 389 3.83 -18.34 -14.50
N ASP A 390 3.79 -19.58 -14.03
CA ASP A 390 4.89 -20.54 -13.95
C ASP A 390 5.46 -20.95 -15.33
N HIS A 391 4.70 -20.79 -16.41
CA HIS A 391 5.14 -21.06 -17.79
C HIS A 391 5.62 -19.80 -18.53
N ASN A 392 5.71 -18.66 -17.85
CA ASN A 392 6.29 -17.45 -18.41
C ASN A 392 7.66 -17.17 -17.79
N GLN A 393 8.53 -16.52 -18.56
CA GLN A 393 9.73 -15.92 -17.99
C GLN A 393 9.35 -14.85 -16.94
N SER A 394 10.03 -14.84 -15.79
CA SER A 394 9.71 -13.96 -14.64
C SER A 394 9.48 -12.47 -15.00
N PRO A 395 10.30 -11.80 -15.84
CA PRO A 395 10.08 -10.39 -16.19
C PRO A 395 8.71 -10.13 -16.84
N ARG A 396 8.15 -11.12 -17.55
CA ARG A 396 6.82 -11.00 -18.20
C ARG A 396 5.70 -10.94 -17.18
N ASN A 397 5.80 -11.73 -16.12
CA ASN A 397 4.84 -11.68 -15.02
C ASN A 397 4.94 -10.34 -14.26
N MET A 398 6.15 -9.80 -14.10
CA MET A 398 6.37 -8.47 -13.51
C MET A 398 5.73 -7.37 -14.37
N TYR A 399 5.99 -7.37 -15.69
CA TYR A 399 5.37 -6.44 -16.62
C TYR A 399 3.86 -6.57 -16.65
N GLN A 400 3.32 -7.80 -16.57
CA GLN A 400 1.88 -8.01 -16.50
C GLN A 400 1.26 -7.31 -15.29
N CYS A 401 1.89 -7.38 -14.12
CA CYS A 401 1.40 -6.68 -12.94
C CYS A 401 1.31 -5.16 -13.16
N GLN A 402 2.25 -4.59 -13.91
CA GLN A 402 2.23 -3.17 -14.25
C GLN A 402 1.17 -2.83 -15.31
N MET A 403 1.08 -3.64 -16.38
CA MET A 403 0.11 -3.41 -17.46
C MET A 403 -1.33 -3.57 -16.95
N ALA A 404 -1.60 -4.56 -16.09
CA ALA A 404 -2.89 -4.72 -15.44
C ALA A 404 -3.30 -3.49 -14.62
N LYS A 405 -2.35 -2.80 -13.98
CA LYS A 405 -2.60 -1.55 -13.25
C LYS A 405 -2.82 -0.33 -14.15
N GLN A 406 -2.48 -0.42 -15.44
CA GLN A 406 -2.63 0.68 -16.41
C GLN A 406 -3.78 0.48 -17.39
N THR A 407 -4.36 -0.73 -17.46
CA THR A 407 -5.45 -1.02 -18.41
C THR A 407 -6.67 -0.15 -18.18
N MET A 408 -7.33 0.24 -19.27
CA MET A 408 -8.69 0.77 -19.19
C MET A 408 -9.63 -0.39 -18.86
N GLY A 409 -10.33 -0.30 -17.73
CA GLY A 409 -11.26 -1.33 -17.29
C GLY A 409 -12.60 -0.73 -16.90
N PHE A 410 -13.41 -1.51 -16.21
CA PHE A 410 -14.64 -1.01 -15.60
C PHE A 410 -14.29 -0.14 -14.37
N CYS A 411 -14.57 1.16 -14.41
CA CYS A 411 -14.22 2.09 -13.31
C CYS A 411 -14.91 1.77 -11.98
N GLY A 412 -16.11 1.18 -12.05
CA GLY A 412 -16.98 0.90 -10.91
C GLY A 412 -18.43 1.30 -11.14
N GLN A 413 -19.32 0.68 -10.37
CA GLN A 413 -20.78 0.78 -10.54
C GLN A 413 -21.33 2.17 -10.18
N ALA A 414 -20.78 2.80 -9.13
CA ALA A 414 -21.28 4.07 -8.61
C ALA A 414 -20.71 5.31 -9.32
N LEU A 415 -20.37 5.23 -10.62
CA LEU A 415 -19.77 6.34 -11.36
C LEU A 415 -20.65 7.61 -11.33
N LYS A 416 -21.97 7.46 -11.34
CA LYS A 416 -22.93 8.58 -11.26
C LYS A 416 -22.73 9.50 -10.05
N TYR A 417 -22.29 8.95 -8.91
CA TYR A 417 -22.17 9.68 -7.65
C TYR A 417 -20.76 10.21 -7.40
N ARG A 418 -19.89 10.16 -8.41
CA ARG A 418 -18.46 10.43 -8.25
C ARG A 418 -17.97 11.57 -9.11
N THR A 419 -17.10 12.37 -8.52
CA THR A 419 -16.51 13.56 -9.12
C THR A 419 -15.00 13.38 -9.27
N ASP A 420 -14.57 12.22 -9.77
CA ASP A 420 -13.15 11.93 -9.99
C ASP A 420 -12.62 12.85 -11.11
N VAL A 421 -11.38 13.33 -10.96
CA VAL A 421 -10.75 14.24 -11.94
C VAL A 421 -10.67 13.58 -13.31
N LYS A 422 -10.29 12.30 -13.35
CA LYS A 422 -10.24 11.49 -14.57
C LYS A 422 -10.60 10.03 -14.26
N ALA A 423 -11.45 9.43 -15.07
CA ALA A 423 -11.76 8.00 -15.03
C ALA A 423 -11.82 7.41 -16.44
N PHE A 424 -11.39 6.15 -16.59
CA PHE A 424 -11.30 5.45 -17.87
C PHE A 424 -12.20 4.22 -17.84
N HIS A 425 -13.22 4.20 -18.69
CA HIS A 425 -14.28 3.21 -18.64
C HIS A 425 -14.33 2.39 -19.91
N LEU A 426 -14.09 1.08 -19.82
CA LEU A 426 -14.35 0.13 -20.90
C LEU A 426 -15.85 -0.16 -20.96
N GLN A 427 -16.49 0.00 -22.13
CA GLN A 427 -17.94 -0.11 -22.28
C GLN A 427 -18.45 -1.56 -22.21
N THR A 428 -17.76 -2.48 -22.87
CA THR A 428 -18.17 -3.89 -23.00
C THR A 428 -17.09 -4.85 -22.48
N PRO A 429 -16.71 -4.74 -21.19
CA PRO A 429 -15.76 -5.65 -20.59
C PRO A 429 -16.40 -7.04 -20.42
N GLN A 430 -15.58 -8.08 -20.47
CA GLN A 430 -16.02 -9.47 -20.34
C GLN A 430 -15.24 -10.18 -19.22
N SER A 431 -15.86 -11.19 -18.63
CA SER A 431 -15.16 -12.14 -17.77
C SER A 431 -14.22 -13.00 -18.65
N PRO A 432 -12.97 -13.25 -18.22
CA PRO A 432 -12.06 -14.08 -18.98
C PRO A 432 -12.52 -15.54 -18.96
N ILE A 433 -12.48 -16.22 -20.11
CA ILE A 433 -12.84 -17.64 -20.23
C ILE A 433 -11.90 -18.49 -19.35
N VAL A 434 -10.60 -18.28 -19.49
CA VAL A 434 -9.58 -18.88 -18.61
C VAL A 434 -9.45 -18.03 -17.35
N ARG A 435 -9.71 -18.62 -16.18
CA ARG A 435 -9.62 -17.91 -14.90
C ARG A 435 -8.87 -18.73 -13.86
N THR A 436 -8.10 -18.03 -13.03
CA THR A 436 -7.52 -18.60 -11.83
C THR A 436 -8.58 -18.73 -10.74
N ALA A 437 -8.42 -19.68 -9.81
CA ALA A 437 -9.33 -19.81 -8.67
C ALA A 437 -9.41 -18.53 -7.82
N THR A 438 -8.30 -17.77 -7.79
CA THR A 438 -8.17 -16.48 -7.10
C THR A 438 -9.02 -15.38 -7.74
N TYR A 439 -9.26 -15.41 -9.06
CA TYR A 439 -10.14 -14.46 -9.74
C TYR A 439 -11.56 -14.48 -9.16
N LYS A 440 -12.09 -15.69 -8.93
CA LYS A 440 -13.39 -15.88 -8.25
C LYS A 440 -13.32 -15.49 -6.78
N LYS A 441 -12.25 -15.86 -6.07
CA LYS A 441 -12.04 -15.51 -4.64
C LYS A 441 -12.08 -14.01 -4.38
N TYR A 442 -11.55 -13.20 -5.29
CA TYR A 442 -11.50 -11.74 -5.15
C TYR A 442 -12.67 -11.02 -5.83
N HIS A 443 -13.67 -11.75 -6.34
CA HIS A 443 -14.84 -11.19 -7.02
C HIS A 443 -14.47 -10.22 -8.16
N MET A 444 -13.44 -10.55 -8.93
CA MET A 444 -12.94 -9.68 -10.01
C MET A 444 -13.96 -9.49 -11.15
N ASP A 445 -14.99 -10.33 -11.23
CA ASP A 445 -16.12 -10.20 -12.15
C ASP A 445 -16.94 -8.91 -11.92
N GLU A 446 -16.86 -8.29 -10.73
CA GLU A 446 -17.49 -6.99 -10.49
C GLU A 446 -16.74 -5.82 -11.15
N PHE A 447 -15.47 -6.03 -11.49
CA PHE A 447 -14.58 -5.03 -12.09
C PHE A 447 -13.79 -5.62 -13.28
N PRO A 448 -14.48 -6.11 -14.32
CA PRO A 448 -13.83 -6.73 -15.46
C PRO A 448 -12.98 -5.68 -16.22
N SER A 449 -11.83 -6.10 -16.73
CA SER A 449 -10.77 -5.17 -17.18
C SER A 449 -10.30 -5.40 -18.61
N GLY A 450 -11.03 -6.20 -19.39
CA GLY A 450 -10.69 -6.53 -20.77
C GLY A 450 -11.83 -7.22 -21.50
N THR A 451 -11.56 -7.68 -22.72
CA THR A 451 -12.53 -8.35 -23.60
C THR A 451 -11.84 -9.60 -24.16
N ASN A 452 -12.56 -10.71 -24.29
CA ASN A 452 -12.02 -11.89 -24.94
C ASN A 452 -11.94 -11.63 -26.45
N ALA A 453 -10.80 -11.93 -27.07
CA ALA A 453 -10.54 -11.69 -28.48
C ALA A 453 -10.12 -12.98 -29.17
N ILE A 454 -10.55 -13.17 -30.42
CA ILE A 454 -10.03 -14.25 -31.26
C ILE A 454 -8.67 -13.80 -31.79
N VAL A 455 -7.60 -14.41 -31.26
CA VAL A 455 -6.22 -14.06 -31.61
C VAL A 455 -5.68 -15.06 -32.63
N ALA A 456 -5.11 -14.56 -33.72
CA ALA A 456 -4.30 -15.36 -34.65
C ALA A 456 -2.81 -15.05 -34.46
N VAL A 457 -2.01 -16.09 -34.22
CA VAL A 457 -0.55 -16.00 -34.24
C VAL A 457 -0.09 -16.28 -35.68
N LEU A 458 0.11 -15.23 -36.46
CA LEU A 458 0.37 -15.32 -37.89
C LEU A 458 1.18 -14.10 -38.36
N SER A 459 2.20 -14.33 -39.19
CA SER A 459 2.82 -13.25 -39.97
C SER A 459 2.07 -13.12 -41.30
N TYR A 460 1.25 -12.08 -41.45
CA TYR A 460 0.40 -11.92 -42.64
C TYR A 460 0.48 -10.53 -43.27
N THR A 461 0.25 -9.48 -42.50
CA THR A 461 0.09 -8.12 -43.05
C THR A 461 1.41 -7.42 -43.33
N GLY A 462 2.50 -7.85 -42.68
CA GLY A 462 3.80 -7.14 -42.70
C GLY A 462 3.84 -5.88 -41.82
N TYR A 463 2.69 -5.43 -41.28
CA TYR A 463 2.57 -4.28 -40.38
C TYR A 463 2.56 -4.68 -38.90
N ASP A 464 2.79 -5.96 -38.59
CA ASP A 464 2.79 -6.59 -37.26
C ASP A 464 4.22 -6.87 -36.73
N MET A 465 5.25 -6.29 -37.35
CA MET A 465 6.65 -6.39 -36.88
C MET A 465 6.92 -5.49 -35.67
N GLU A 466 7.99 -5.77 -34.92
CA GLU A 466 8.50 -4.91 -33.83
C GLU A 466 7.43 -4.49 -32.80
N ASP A 467 6.75 -5.47 -32.22
CA ASP A 467 5.72 -5.28 -31.18
C ASP A 467 4.47 -4.55 -31.66
N ALA A 468 4.28 -4.45 -32.97
CA ALA A 468 3.00 -4.09 -33.55
C ALA A 468 1.99 -5.25 -33.50
N MET A 469 0.72 -4.88 -33.48
CA MET A 469 -0.39 -5.79 -33.67
C MET A 469 -1.42 -5.18 -34.61
N ILE A 470 -2.25 -6.04 -35.19
CA ILE A 470 -3.30 -5.66 -36.11
C ILE A 470 -4.64 -5.93 -35.46
N LEU A 471 -5.57 -4.98 -35.58
CA LEU A 471 -6.95 -5.16 -35.16
C LEU A 471 -7.85 -5.27 -36.38
N ASN A 472 -8.86 -6.13 -36.30
CA ASN A 472 -9.92 -6.21 -37.30
C ASN A 472 -10.77 -4.93 -37.24
N LYS A 473 -10.77 -4.17 -38.34
CA LYS A 473 -11.53 -2.92 -38.45
C LYS A 473 -13.02 -3.14 -38.20
N SER A 474 -13.62 -4.21 -38.74
CA SER A 474 -15.04 -4.48 -38.53
C SER A 474 -15.36 -4.88 -37.10
N ALA A 475 -14.45 -5.54 -36.38
CA ALA A 475 -14.62 -5.82 -34.95
C ALA A 475 -14.63 -4.52 -34.13
N VAL A 476 -13.69 -3.60 -34.42
CA VAL A 476 -13.64 -2.28 -33.79
C VAL A 476 -14.88 -1.45 -34.12
N ASP A 477 -15.33 -1.45 -35.38
CA ASP A 477 -16.55 -0.74 -35.82
C ASP A 477 -17.82 -1.28 -35.12
N ARG A 478 -17.85 -2.59 -34.78
CA ARG A 478 -18.92 -3.21 -33.96
C ARG A 478 -18.83 -2.87 -32.47
N GLY A 479 -17.79 -2.15 -32.04
CA GLY A 479 -17.62 -1.66 -30.67
C GLY A 479 -16.61 -2.43 -29.81
N MET A 480 -15.77 -3.30 -30.42
CA MET A 480 -14.70 -3.96 -29.68
C MET A 480 -13.74 -2.94 -29.07
N PHE A 481 -13.40 -3.12 -27.79
CA PHE A 481 -12.52 -2.23 -27.01
C PHE A 481 -12.95 -0.76 -26.92
N ARG A 482 -14.23 -0.46 -27.17
CA ARG A 482 -14.76 0.91 -27.04
C ARG A 482 -14.69 1.37 -25.58
N GLY A 483 -14.11 2.55 -25.37
CA GLY A 483 -14.00 3.17 -24.06
C GLY A 483 -14.55 4.59 -24.01
N ASP A 484 -14.73 5.08 -22.79
CA ASP A 484 -15.02 6.48 -22.50
C ASP A 484 -14.03 7.02 -21.47
N ILE A 485 -13.65 8.28 -21.64
CA ILE A 485 -12.87 9.04 -20.68
C ILE A 485 -13.77 10.06 -20.04
N PHE A 486 -13.95 9.96 -18.73
CA PHE A 486 -14.66 10.92 -17.93
C PHE A 486 -13.65 11.89 -17.31
N GLN A 487 -13.89 13.19 -17.48
CA GLN A 487 -13.04 14.25 -16.94
C GLN A 487 -13.91 15.27 -16.21
N THR A 488 -13.66 15.47 -14.91
CA THR A 488 -14.42 16.41 -14.10
C THR A 488 -13.64 17.68 -13.87
N GLU A 489 -14.23 18.83 -14.20
CA GLU A 489 -13.72 20.16 -13.87
C GLU A 489 -14.47 20.69 -12.63
N CYS A 490 -13.74 20.94 -11.55
CA CYS A 490 -14.26 21.59 -10.35
C CYS A 490 -14.00 23.10 -10.47
N ILE A 491 -15.08 23.87 -10.65
CA ILE A 491 -15.04 25.30 -10.83
C ILE A 491 -15.44 25.95 -9.51
N ASP A 492 -14.53 26.72 -8.93
CA ASP A 492 -14.73 27.46 -7.68
C ASP A 492 -14.46 28.95 -7.89
N LEU A 493 -15.52 29.74 -7.92
CA LEU A 493 -15.45 31.20 -8.06
C LEU A 493 -15.03 31.89 -6.75
N SER A 494 -15.23 31.23 -5.60
CA SER A 494 -14.92 31.81 -4.28
C SER A 494 -13.42 31.94 -4.03
N ALA A 495 -12.61 31.08 -4.64
CA ALA A 495 -11.15 31.06 -4.47
C ALA A 495 -10.44 32.28 -5.08
N LYS A 496 -11.09 33.02 -5.98
CA LYS A 496 -10.54 34.19 -6.68
C LYS A 496 -11.00 35.53 -6.10
N ARG A 497 -11.61 35.55 -4.91
CA ARG A 497 -12.02 36.76 -4.18
C ARG A 497 -10.84 37.57 -3.61
N THR A 498 -9.78 37.79 -4.39
CA THR A 498 -8.76 38.80 -4.06
C THR A 498 -9.30 40.22 -4.26
N GLU A 499 -10.39 40.37 -5.02
CA GLU A 499 -11.13 41.60 -5.20
C GLU A 499 -12.58 41.32 -4.79
N ASN A 500 -13.26 42.29 -4.15
CA ASN A 500 -14.65 42.19 -3.64
C ASN A 500 -15.73 42.02 -4.75
N VAL A 501 -15.39 41.34 -5.84
CA VAL A 501 -16.19 41.17 -7.04
C VAL A 501 -16.98 39.85 -6.92
N PRO A 502 -18.33 39.89 -6.82
CA PRO A 502 -19.14 38.68 -6.87
C PRO A 502 -19.25 38.21 -8.32
N GLU A 503 -18.37 37.30 -8.73
CA GLU A 503 -18.60 36.50 -9.94
C GLU A 503 -19.70 35.45 -9.65
N ILE A 504 -20.67 35.32 -10.56
CA ILE A 504 -21.75 34.32 -10.48
C ILE A 504 -21.86 33.57 -11.80
N PHE A 505 -22.40 32.35 -11.77
CA PHE A 505 -22.82 31.68 -12.99
C PHE A 505 -24.11 32.33 -13.49
N ALA A 506 -24.09 32.83 -14.72
CA ALA A 506 -25.26 33.37 -15.41
C ALA A 506 -24.98 33.52 -16.91
N LYS A 507 -26.03 33.50 -17.73
CA LYS A 507 -25.97 33.79 -19.17
C LYS A 507 -26.13 35.31 -19.43
N SER A 508 -25.61 35.80 -20.55
CA SER A 508 -25.78 37.21 -20.93
C SER A 508 -27.22 37.53 -21.30
N PRO A 509 -27.82 38.60 -20.75
CA PRO A 509 -29.11 39.11 -21.24
C PRO A 509 -28.98 39.77 -22.63
N LEU A 510 -27.75 40.11 -23.06
CA LEU A 510 -27.46 40.83 -24.30
C LEU A 510 -26.95 39.90 -25.42
N SER A 511 -26.57 38.65 -25.12
CA SER A 511 -26.14 37.72 -26.16
C SER A 511 -27.36 37.21 -26.91
N ARG A 512 -27.49 37.60 -28.19
CA ARG A 512 -28.43 37.00 -29.14
C ARG A 512 -27.98 35.61 -29.62
N ASP A 513 -26.87 35.08 -29.09
CA ASP A 513 -26.37 33.76 -29.44
C ASP A 513 -27.40 32.70 -29.06
N THR A 514 -27.91 32.05 -30.10
CA THR A 514 -28.80 30.88 -30.08
C THR A 514 -28.05 29.59 -29.72
N ASP A 515 -26.93 29.70 -28.99
CA ASP A 515 -26.15 28.53 -28.57
C ASP A 515 -26.98 27.75 -27.54
N ASN A 516 -27.45 26.59 -28.00
CA ASN A 516 -28.33 25.67 -27.27
C ASN A 516 -27.62 24.94 -26.11
N VAL A 517 -26.30 25.09 -26.00
CA VAL A 517 -25.47 24.37 -25.02
C VAL A 517 -25.62 24.93 -23.60
N ILE A 518 -25.79 26.25 -23.45
CA ILE A 518 -25.79 26.93 -22.15
C ILE A 518 -27.20 27.37 -21.76
N ASP A 519 -27.62 26.99 -20.55
CA ASP A 519 -28.90 27.34 -19.99
C ASP A 519 -28.90 28.75 -19.36
N SER A 520 -30.06 29.23 -18.93
CA SER A 520 -30.26 30.56 -18.36
C SER A 520 -29.40 30.86 -17.11
N ASP A 521 -29.03 29.81 -16.37
CA ASP A 521 -28.17 29.85 -15.19
C ASP A 521 -26.66 29.97 -15.52
N GLY A 522 -26.30 29.98 -16.80
CA GLY A 522 -24.91 30.04 -17.27
C GLY A 522 -24.18 28.70 -17.23
N LEU A 523 -24.88 27.59 -16.99
CA LEU A 523 -24.33 26.23 -16.95
C LEU A 523 -24.68 25.43 -18.21
N PRO A 524 -23.90 24.39 -18.54
CA PRO A 524 -24.18 23.56 -19.70
C PRO A 524 -25.37 22.63 -19.45
N ARG A 525 -26.14 22.37 -20.51
CA ARG A 525 -27.17 21.33 -20.51
C ARG A 525 -26.53 19.93 -20.55
N VAL A 526 -27.03 19.05 -19.69
CA VAL A 526 -26.57 17.65 -19.63
C VAL A 526 -27.00 16.90 -20.89
N GLY A 527 -26.08 16.16 -21.51
CA GLY A 527 -26.29 15.38 -22.73
C GLY A 527 -25.80 16.07 -24.01
N GLU A 528 -25.62 17.39 -24.00
CA GLU A 528 -25.15 18.14 -25.17
C GLU A 528 -23.68 17.81 -25.49
N THR A 529 -23.35 17.83 -26.79
CA THR A 529 -21.98 17.65 -27.26
C THR A 529 -21.36 18.99 -27.58
N VAL A 530 -20.25 19.30 -26.92
CA VAL A 530 -19.51 20.55 -27.07
C VAL A 530 -18.31 20.31 -28.00
N VAL A 531 -18.18 21.12 -29.04
CA VAL A 531 -17.04 21.06 -29.96
C VAL A 531 -15.84 21.87 -29.42
N PRO A 532 -14.61 21.58 -29.88
CA PRO A 532 -13.44 22.36 -29.51
C PRO A 532 -13.66 23.87 -29.70
N TYR A 533 -13.25 24.67 -28.70
CA TYR A 533 -13.38 26.13 -28.69
C TYR A 533 -14.82 26.68 -28.64
N GLU A 534 -15.84 25.83 -28.54
CA GLU A 534 -17.21 26.25 -28.26
C GLU A 534 -17.39 26.59 -26.79
N GLN A 535 -18.25 27.56 -26.50
CA GLN A 535 -18.57 27.98 -25.14
C GLN A 535 -19.52 26.98 -24.49
N TYR A 536 -19.24 26.56 -23.25
CA TYR A 536 -20.10 25.61 -22.54
C TYR A 536 -20.50 26.05 -21.13
N TYR A 537 -19.89 27.09 -20.58
CA TYR A 537 -20.42 27.79 -19.42
C TYR A 537 -19.99 29.26 -19.43
N SER A 538 -20.71 30.10 -18.67
CA SER A 538 -20.43 31.53 -18.56
C SER A 538 -20.39 32.01 -17.12
N ILE A 539 -19.50 32.96 -16.87
CA ILE A 539 -19.37 33.65 -15.59
C ILE A 539 -19.76 35.11 -15.82
N TYR A 540 -20.65 35.64 -14.99
CA TYR A 540 -21.10 37.03 -14.98
C TYR A 540 -20.48 37.77 -13.79
N ASN A 541 -19.91 38.94 -14.07
CA ASN A 541 -19.39 39.84 -13.05
C ASN A 541 -20.46 40.87 -12.70
N THR A 542 -20.95 40.86 -11.45
CA THR A 542 -22.05 41.76 -11.05
C THR A 542 -21.65 43.22 -10.93
N LEU A 543 -20.35 43.54 -10.80
CA LEU A 543 -19.87 44.92 -10.65
C LEU A 543 -19.59 45.60 -12.00
N THR A 544 -18.91 44.89 -12.90
CA THR A 544 -18.55 45.44 -14.22
C THR A 544 -19.63 45.18 -15.28
N GLY A 545 -20.59 44.30 -14.99
CA GLY A 545 -21.55 43.79 -15.98
C GLY A 545 -20.90 42.94 -17.08
N ALA A 546 -19.59 42.66 -16.99
CA ALA A 546 -18.86 41.92 -17.99
C ALA A 546 -19.12 40.42 -17.86
N ILE A 547 -19.14 39.74 -19.01
CA ILE A 547 -19.32 38.29 -19.09
C ILE A 547 -18.05 37.66 -19.58
N ARG A 548 -17.63 36.62 -18.86
CA ARG A 548 -16.50 35.79 -19.20
C ARG A 548 -17.01 34.45 -19.73
N PRO A 549 -17.07 34.27 -21.05
CA PRO A 549 -17.39 32.98 -21.63
C PRO A 549 -16.22 32.01 -21.43
N VAL A 550 -16.51 30.77 -21.04
CA VAL A 550 -15.50 29.72 -20.97
C VAL A 550 -15.76 28.66 -22.02
N ARG A 551 -14.70 28.39 -22.80
CA ARG A 551 -14.71 27.51 -23.96
C ARG A 551 -14.03 26.19 -23.66
N LEU A 552 -14.47 25.13 -24.33
CA LEU A 552 -13.85 23.81 -24.24
C LEU A 552 -12.40 23.89 -24.72
N LYS A 553 -11.47 23.46 -23.86
CA LYS A 553 -10.05 23.35 -24.20
C LYS A 553 -9.75 21.98 -24.84
N GLY A 554 -8.77 21.97 -25.74
CA GLY A 554 -8.30 20.78 -26.43
C GLY A 554 -8.89 20.64 -27.84
N THR A 555 -8.54 19.54 -28.50
CA THR A 555 -8.86 19.28 -29.91
C THR A 555 -10.00 18.28 -30.13
N GLU A 556 -10.42 17.59 -29.07
CA GLU A 556 -11.47 16.57 -29.15
C GLU A 556 -12.80 17.12 -28.60
N PRO A 557 -13.94 16.80 -29.24
CA PRO A 557 -15.26 17.12 -28.72
C PRO A 557 -15.57 16.31 -27.45
N ALA A 558 -16.44 16.84 -26.59
CA ALA A 558 -16.84 16.16 -25.36
C ALA A 558 -18.34 16.35 -25.09
N ALA A 559 -18.99 15.31 -24.59
CA ALA A 559 -20.38 15.38 -24.16
C ALA A 559 -20.46 15.79 -22.68
N ILE A 560 -21.43 16.63 -22.33
CA ILE A 560 -21.72 16.98 -20.94
C ILE A 560 -22.40 15.78 -20.28
N ASP A 561 -21.72 15.13 -19.35
CA ASP A 561 -22.19 13.89 -18.72
C ASP A 561 -23.02 14.15 -17.46
N TYR A 562 -22.54 15.04 -16.59
CA TYR A 562 -23.34 15.58 -15.49
C TYR A 562 -22.83 16.95 -15.03
N VAL A 563 -23.71 17.71 -14.39
CA VAL A 563 -23.39 18.96 -13.68
C VAL A 563 -23.88 18.82 -12.24
N ALA A 564 -23.00 19.04 -11.26
CA ALA A 564 -23.36 19.04 -9.84
C ALA A 564 -23.08 20.40 -9.21
N LEU A 565 -24.09 20.95 -8.57
CA LEU A 565 -24.03 22.23 -7.88
C LEU A 565 -23.56 22.01 -6.44
N ASN A 566 -22.43 22.61 -6.08
CA ASN A 566 -21.88 22.51 -4.73
C ASN A 566 -22.29 23.76 -3.93
N GLY A 567 -23.45 23.71 -3.30
CA GLY A 567 -23.93 24.78 -2.43
C GLY A 567 -23.21 24.79 -1.08
N THR A 568 -22.55 25.89 -0.74
CA THR A 568 -22.15 26.19 0.66
C THR A 568 -23.01 27.35 1.16
N ASN A 569 -23.90 27.05 2.10
CA ASN A 569 -24.82 27.94 2.82
C ASN A 569 -26.03 28.48 2.03
N SER A 570 -27.19 28.33 2.65
CA SER A 570 -28.56 28.63 2.21
C SER A 570 -28.89 30.11 1.95
N LYS A 571 -27.88 30.99 1.87
CA LYS A 571 -28.05 32.45 1.65
C LYS A 571 -27.11 33.07 0.60
N GLY A 572 -26.22 32.27 -0.02
CA GLY A 572 -25.25 32.77 -1.02
C GLY A 572 -25.63 32.41 -2.45
N SER A 573 -25.14 33.19 -3.42
CA SER A 573 -25.18 32.81 -4.85
C SER A 573 -24.37 31.52 -5.10
N LEU A 574 -24.67 30.82 -6.18
CA LEU A 574 -23.92 29.63 -6.59
C LEU A 574 -22.47 30.01 -6.91
N GLN A 575 -21.51 29.43 -6.18
CA GLN A 575 -20.07 29.73 -6.32
C GLN A 575 -19.23 28.53 -6.74
N LYS A 576 -19.74 27.30 -6.58
CA LYS A 576 -19.00 26.09 -6.88
C LYS A 576 -19.83 25.10 -7.69
N VAL A 577 -19.28 24.62 -8.79
CA VAL A 577 -19.92 23.66 -9.68
C VAL A 577 -18.90 22.63 -10.16
N ASN A 578 -19.31 21.37 -10.21
CA ASN A 578 -18.57 20.29 -10.84
C ASN A 578 -19.21 19.96 -12.19
N ILE A 579 -18.48 20.11 -13.29
CA ILE A 579 -18.93 19.72 -14.63
C ILE A 579 -18.11 18.52 -15.08
N ARG A 580 -18.78 17.39 -15.36
CA ARG A 580 -18.11 16.21 -15.92
C ARG A 580 -18.35 16.12 -17.42
N LEU A 581 -17.25 16.03 -18.14
CA LEU A 581 -17.16 15.83 -19.57
C LEU A 581 -16.89 14.36 -19.86
N ARG A 582 -17.58 13.79 -20.85
CA ARG A 582 -17.34 12.44 -21.36
C ARG A 582 -16.81 12.53 -22.78
N ARG A 583 -15.61 11.97 -22.99
CA ARG A 583 -14.96 11.85 -24.30
C ARG A 583 -15.04 10.39 -24.74
N LYS A 584 -15.61 10.14 -25.91
CA LYS A 584 -15.66 8.81 -26.51
C LYS A 584 -14.28 8.45 -27.02
N ARG A 585 -13.78 7.26 -26.68
CA ARG A 585 -12.47 6.76 -27.11
C ARG A 585 -12.62 5.39 -27.76
N ASN A 586 -12.80 5.40 -29.07
CA ASN A 586 -12.67 4.20 -29.87
C ASN A 586 -11.18 3.90 -30.10
N PRO A 587 -10.79 2.61 -30.26
CA PRO A 587 -9.43 2.24 -30.65
C PRO A 587 -8.97 2.98 -31.91
N ILE A 588 -7.80 3.60 -31.82
CA ILE A 588 -7.12 4.20 -32.98
C ILE A 588 -5.73 3.60 -33.17
N ILE A 589 -5.15 3.82 -34.35
CA ILE A 589 -3.75 3.49 -34.62
C ILE A 589 -2.85 4.21 -33.61
N GLY A 590 -1.91 3.47 -33.03
CA GLY A 590 -1.03 3.95 -31.96
C GLY A 590 -1.49 3.61 -30.54
N ASP A 591 -2.75 3.21 -30.34
CA ASP A 591 -3.21 2.73 -29.04
C ASP A 591 -2.54 1.40 -28.68
N LYS A 592 -2.40 1.14 -27.37
CA LYS A 592 -1.63 0.01 -26.82
C LYS A 592 -2.57 -1.03 -26.24
N PHE A 593 -2.37 -2.28 -26.60
CA PHE A 593 -3.10 -3.43 -26.07
C PHE A 593 -2.11 -4.46 -25.51
N SER A 594 -2.58 -5.33 -24.63
CA SER A 594 -1.74 -6.38 -24.04
C SER A 594 -2.58 -7.60 -23.72
N SER A 595 -1.99 -8.79 -23.91
CA SER A 595 -2.52 -10.00 -23.28
C SER A 595 -2.24 -9.98 -21.76
N ARG A 596 -2.69 -11.02 -21.05
CA ARG A 596 -2.40 -11.21 -19.62
C ARG A 596 -1.00 -11.77 -19.33
N HIS A 597 -0.10 -11.77 -20.31
CA HIS A 597 1.24 -12.36 -20.19
C HIS A 597 2.37 -11.34 -20.40
N GLY A 598 2.09 -10.05 -20.16
CA GLY A 598 3.07 -8.99 -20.42
C GLY A 598 3.42 -8.83 -21.90
N GLN A 599 2.53 -9.29 -22.79
CA GLN A 599 2.66 -9.23 -24.24
C GLN A 599 1.98 -7.96 -24.77
N LYS A 600 2.65 -6.83 -24.57
CA LYS A 600 2.17 -5.54 -25.04
C LYS A 600 2.48 -5.35 -26.52
N GLY A 601 1.54 -4.79 -27.26
CA GLY A 601 1.76 -4.30 -28.60
C GLY A 601 0.99 -3.02 -28.93
N VAL A 602 1.44 -2.33 -29.97
CA VAL A 602 0.82 -1.12 -30.49
C VAL A 602 -0.07 -1.48 -31.67
N CYS A 603 -1.30 -0.99 -31.71
CA CYS A 603 -2.17 -1.13 -32.88
C CYS A 603 -1.55 -0.36 -34.05
N SER A 604 -0.95 -1.09 -35.00
CA SER A 604 -0.29 -0.51 -36.17
C SER A 604 -1.30 -0.15 -37.26
N GLN A 605 -2.29 -1.01 -37.47
CA GLN A 605 -3.33 -0.78 -38.47
C GLN A 605 -4.67 -1.39 -38.05
N LEU A 606 -5.75 -0.71 -38.42
CA LEU A 606 -7.09 -1.27 -38.46
C LEU A 606 -7.28 -1.95 -39.81
N TRP A 607 -7.12 -3.27 -39.86
CA TRP A 607 -7.12 -4.03 -41.11
C TRP A 607 -8.55 -4.33 -41.56
N PRO A 608 -8.91 -4.07 -42.83
CA PRO A 608 -10.24 -4.35 -43.34
C PRO A 608 -10.60 -5.83 -43.20
N ASP A 609 -11.81 -6.13 -42.73
CA ASP A 609 -12.30 -7.50 -42.53
C ASP A 609 -12.30 -8.33 -43.82
N ILE A 610 -12.51 -7.69 -44.97
CA ILE A 610 -12.44 -8.31 -46.29
C ILE A 610 -11.05 -8.89 -46.60
N ASP A 611 -10.00 -8.27 -46.07
CA ASP A 611 -8.61 -8.62 -46.29
C ASP A 611 -8.02 -9.44 -45.12
N MET A 612 -8.82 -9.71 -44.08
CA MET A 612 -8.42 -10.54 -42.95
C MET A 612 -8.42 -12.02 -43.32
N PRO A 613 -7.43 -12.81 -42.86
CA PRO A 613 -7.44 -14.24 -43.04
C PRO A 613 -8.65 -14.85 -42.31
N PHE A 614 -9.22 -15.92 -42.87
CA PHE A 614 -10.36 -16.62 -42.29
C PHE A 614 -10.08 -18.11 -42.15
N SER A 615 -10.70 -18.73 -41.15
CA SER A 615 -10.66 -20.17 -40.93
C SER A 615 -11.46 -20.90 -42.01
N ALA A 616 -10.85 -21.84 -42.72
CA ALA A 616 -11.53 -22.64 -43.74
C ALA A 616 -12.70 -23.47 -43.18
N ASN A 617 -12.59 -23.92 -41.92
CA ASN A 617 -13.59 -24.80 -41.30
C ASN A 617 -14.79 -24.04 -40.73
N THR A 618 -14.57 -22.82 -40.21
CA THR A 618 -15.60 -22.08 -39.46
C THR A 618 -16.00 -20.76 -40.12
N GLY A 619 -15.23 -20.28 -41.09
CA GLY A 619 -15.40 -18.95 -41.68
C GLY A 619 -15.05 -17.79 -40.73
N MET A 620 -14.58 -18.06 -39.50
CA MET A 620 -14.24 -17.02 -38.53
C MET A 620 -12.98 -16.26 -38.94
N ARG A 621 -13.03 -14.94 -38.77
CA ARG A 621 -11.88 -14.04 -38.91
C ARG A 621 -11.36 -13.67 -37.52
N PRO A 622 -10.04 -13.53 -37.32
CA PRO A 622 -9.51 -13.11 -36.05
C PRO A 622 -9.85 -11.64 -35.78
N ASP A 623 -10.02 -11.31 -34.51
CA ASP A 623 -10.16 -9.92 -34.05
C ASP A 623 -8.81 -9.23 -33.97
N LEU A 624 -7.75 -10.00 -33.69
CA LEU A 624 -6.40 -9.51 -33.48
C LEU A 624 -5.37 -10.47 -34.10
N ILE A 625 -4.37 -9.92 -34.79
CA ILE A 625 -3.21 -10.67 -35.26
C ILE A 625 -1.98 -10.24 -34.47
N ILE A 626 -1.23 -11.24 -33.98
CA ILE A 626 0.07 -11.06 -33.36
C ILE A 626 1.13 -11.84 -34.15
N ASN A 627 2.28 -11.22 -34.35
CA ASN A 627 3.35 -11.84 -35.09
C ASN A 627 4.06 -12.94 -34.28
N PRO A 628 4.29 -14.15 -34.84
CA PRO A 628 4.99 -15.25 -34.17
C PRO A 628 6.42 -14.90 -33.73
N HIS A 629 7.10 -13.95 -34.38
CA HIS A 629 8.44 -13.52 -33.98
C HIS A 629 8.48 -12.84 -32.60
N ALA A 630 7.33 -12.48 -32.05
CA ALA A 630 7.21 -11.91 -30.72
C ALA A 630 7.39 -12.93 -29.58
N PHE A 631 7.32 -14.24 -29.85
CA PHE A 631 7.37 -15.30 -28.83
C PHE A 631 8.79 -15.79 -28.48
N PRO A 632 9.72 -16.04 -29.44
CA PRO A 632 11.04 -16.61 -29.10
C PRO A 632 11.85 -15.78 -28.10
N SER A 633 11.83 -14.46 -28.22
CA SER A 633 12.56 -13.55 -27.31
C SER A 633 11.85 -13.32 -25.97
N ARG A 634 10.54 -13.55 -25.92
CA ARG A 634 9.72 -13.26 -24.74
C ARG A 634 9.40 -14.49 -23.89
N MET A 635 9.41 -15.67 -24.50
CA MET A 635 9.17 -16.96 -23.87
C MET A 635 7.85 -16.97 -23.07
N THR A 636 6.79 -16.37 -23.63
CA THR A 636 5.45 -16.29 -23.05
C THR A 636 4.59 -17.51 -23.44
N ILE A 637 5.08 -18.71 -23.10
CA ILE A 637 4.44 -19.99 -23.46
C ILE A 637 3.02 -20.08 -22.88
N ALA A 638 2.79 -19.51 -21.70
CA ALA A 638 1.49 -19.53 -21.04
C ALA A 638 0.37 -18.88 -21.90
N MET A 639 0.70 -17.91 -22.75
CA MET A 639 -0.28 -17.30 -23.67
C MET A 639 -0.76 -18.29 -24.73
N LEU A 640 0.12 -19.19 -25.19
CA LEU A 640 -0.24 -20.26 -26.12
C LEU A 640 -1.12 -21.31 -25.43
N ILE A 641 -0.79 -21.66 -24.18
CA ILE A 641 -1.61 -22.54 -23.35
C ILE A 641 -3.00 -21.94 -23.12
N GLU A 642 -3.07 -20.64 -22.80
CA GLU A 642 -4.32 -19.89 -22.64
C GLU A 642 -5.15 -19.93 -23.92
N SER A 643 -4.53 -19.74 -25.09
CA SER A 643 -5.21 -19.81 -26.38
C SER A 643 -5.79 -21.20 -26.67
N ILE A 644 -5.13 -22.28 -26.25
CA ILE A 644 -5.63 -23.65 -26.44
C ILE A 644 -6.74 -23.97 -25.45
N ALA A 645 -6.59 -23.56 -24.19
CA ALA A 645 -7.57 -23.84 -23.14
C ALA A 645 -8.89 -23.05 -23.31
N ALA A 646 -8.83 -21.88 -23.94
CA ALA A 646 -10.00 -21.04 -24.20
C ALA A 646 -10.75 -21.39 -25.49
N LYS A 647 -10.11 -22.11 -26.41
CA LYS A 647 -10.66 -22.53 -27.70
C LYS A 647 -11.40 -23.85 -27.57
#